data_AF-A0A7S3AKB8-F1
#
_entry.id   AF-A0A7S3AKB8-F1
#
_cell.length_a   1.000
_cell.length_b   1.000
_cell.length_c   1.000
_cell.angle_alpha   90.00
_cell.angle_beta   90.00
_cell.angle_gamma   90.00
#
_symmetry.space_group_name_H-M   'P 1'
#
loop_
_entity.id
_entity.type
_entity.pdbx_description
1 polymer ?
#
loop_
_entity_poly.entity_id
_entity_poly.type
_entity_poly.pdbx_seq_one_letter_code
_entity_poly.pdbx_strand_id
1 'polypeptide(L)'
;MPKAIMRKAFEELGALYVMFWSLNSDGTFTVKADYESSKVKSVRERVRGDGQSFVSRSRQRALDAYGKGPVAIAARENAEVVVVAKEDGTTFTTVDGCDVSGQSVLQRADDLLEFGIRSVHLMPTPGGVLEYGVSGEALLSDVTLAATLEMECEAAGAAYAIYWTESRQNIAVVKDSYSTPEFKRELAQAGLSLDFADASKAFSSPLDLDNISPVATVLRTRKPVFIPDTQNYAGEFPRREIANTYNVNSIAFVPILGGVLEYGTSRGTGSTDWATVGDAMVETIPNSALNEAFNEKGATYAIFWKRNFQKGVYEVVANYESDANALNKQASLSGNTFATKSAECGLPITGDGPVAAAGRSGVEQNINIAAAKNFRRRELANEWGVGKMTLIPCATGVLEYGTVTKDKRKTTLGTEFQEAQRQYRRSVFGHDEWVEHRSADRFQKALGNLFKSGILRARYQEVGAVMAFASAVVFYDALTGGVTDLSGVKQAALLPFLPVITLPLSIFSLTAPSLGLLLVFRTNACYARWDDSRKVWGSIINKCRSVVRQSNTFFGDEYPATRGGKFRDGRRRVAAETSAFTRCLRTFLRGTSDEPILEQELKELGFTQDEVAGYMAAGNKQVYAISEIGATIRSANIDPRDRARMDETLSLLTDDIGACERIFKTPIPTVYTAHTSRFVGTWLGLLPLALYGIDPSWNHLVTIPAVGLVTFFLLGIEELGLQIEEPFSILPIESFCDASIYPALNAMVLTEDKERAKTKAFKEKALP
;
A
#
# COMPACT_ATOMS: atom_id res chain seq x y z
N MET A 1 29.82 -24.13 7.46
CA MET A 1 28.65 -23.67 8.23
C MET A 1 27.37 -24.16 7.56
N PRO A 2 26.49 -24.89 8.26
CA PRO A 2 25.27 -25.46 7.68
C PRO A 2 24.20 -24.38 7.44
N LYS A 3 24.07 -23.91 6.20
CA LYS A 3 23.16 -22.80 5.81
C LYS A 3 21.69 -23.08 6.16
N ALA A 4 21.23 -24.32 5.96
CA ALA A 4 19.84 -24.70 6.25
C ALA A 4 19.50 -24.59 7.75
N ILE A 5 20.42 -24.99 8.63
CA ILE A 5 20.22 -24.91 10.08
C ILE A 5 20.17 -23.45 10.53
N MET A 6 21.09 -22.60 10.04
CA MET A 6 21.06 -21.17 10.38
C MET A 6 19.81 -20.48 9.85
N ARG A 7 19.36 -20.84 8.65
CA ARG A 7 18.11 -20.34 8.07
C ARG A 7 16.93 -20.67 8.97
N LYS A 8 16.75 -21.94 9.31
CA LYS A 8 15.73 -22.42 10.24
C LYS A 8 15.79 -21.71 11.60
N ALA A 9 16.99 -21.55 12.15
CA ALA A 9 17.19 -20.90 13.44
C ALA A 9 16.67 -19.45 13.44
N PHE A 10 17.04 -18.63 12.45
CA PHE A 10 16.65 -17.21 12.42
C PHE A 10 15.29 -16.94 11.79
N GLU A 11 14.93 -17.64 10.71
CA GLU A 11 13.71 -17.37 9.93
C GLU A 11 12.48 -18.05 10.53
N GLU A 12 12.62 -19.26 11.08
CA GLU A 12 11.49 -20.03 11.64
C GLU A 12 11.45 -19.92 13.18
N LEU A 13 12.59 -20.16 13.84
CA LEU A 13 12.60 -20.36 15.30
C LEU A 13 12.85 -19.09 16.11
N GLY A 14 13.29 -17.99 15.49
CA GLY A 14 13.52 -16.71 16.16
C GLY A 14 14.80 -16.67 17.00
N ALA A 15 15.87 -17.34 16.53
CA ALA A 15 17.15 -17.33 17.22
C ALA A 15 17.68 -15.90 17.43
N LEU A 16 18.18 -15.64 18.63
CA LEU A 16 18.80 -14.37 19.00
C LEU A 16 20.24 -14.29 18.49
N TYR A 17 20.92 -15.43 18.52
CA TYR A 17 22.30 -15.59 18.13
C TYR A 17 22.54 -16.98 17.55
N VAL A 18 23.65 -17.10 16.83
CA VAL A 18 24.30 -18.36 16.49
C VAL A 18 25.78 -18.26 16.82
N MET A 19 26.37 -19.32 17.35
CA MET A 19 27.79 -19.47 17.65
C MET A 19 28.31 -20.80 17.13
N PHE A 20 29.52 -20.80 16.62
CA PHE A 20 30.20 -22.02 16.18
C PHE A 20 31.36 -22.34 17.13
N TRP A 21 31.20 -23.43 17.88
CA TRP A 21 32.21 -23.98 18.78
C TRP A 21 33.12 -24.92 18.01
N SER A 22 34.39 -24.53 17.85
CA SER A 22 35.41 -25.36 17.20
C SER A 22 36.19 -26.14 18.25
N LEU A 23 36.45 -27.42 17.99
CA LEU A 23 37.35 -28.23 18.81
C LEU A 23 38.81 -27.82 18.55
N ASN A 24 39.55 -27.51 19.61
CA ASN A 24 40.97 -27.20 19.58
C ASN A 24 41.83 -28.43 19.86
N SER A 25 43.11 -28.37 19.50
CA SER A 25 44.06 -29.47 19.71
C SER A 25 44.35 -29.79 21.18
N ASP A 26 44.02 -28.88 22.10
CA ASP A 26 44.19 -29.02 23.54
C ASP A 26 42.97 -29.71 24.22
N GLY A 27 41.97 -30.15 23.46
CA GLY A 27 40.78 -30.81 23.98
C GLY A 27 39.70 -29.85 24.49
N THR A 28 39.75 -28.57 24.11
CA THR A 28 38.72 -27.58 24.47
C THR A 28 37.90 -27.11 23.25
N PHE A 29 36.66 -26.68 23.48
CA PHE A 29 35.82 -25.98 22.54
C PHE A 29 35.87 -24.47 22.80
N THR A 30 36.13 -23.69 21.75
CA THR A 30 36.06 -22.22 21.78
C THR A 30 35.24 -21.67 20.62
N VAL A 31 34.61 -20.51 20.82
CA VAL A 31 33.83 -19.83 19.76
C VAL A 31 34.77 -19.33 18.66
N LYS A 32 34.60 -19.85 17.43
CA LYS A 32 35.42 -19.47 16.26
C LYS A 32 34.71 -18.49 15.33
N ALA A 33 33.38 -18.52 15.32
CA ALA A 33 32.53 -17.60 14.58
C ALA A 33 31.18 -17.48 15.27
N ASP A 34 30.53 -16.34 15.12
CA ASP A 34 29.21 -16.09 15.67
C ASP A 34 28.49 -14.98 14.91
N TYR A 35 27.19 -14.90 15.12
CA TYR A 35 26.35 -13.81 14.64
C TYR A 35 25.23 -13.59 15.65
N GLU A 36 24.95 -12.33 15.93
CA GLU A 36 23.87 -11.90 16.82
C GLU A 36 23.01 -10.88 16.07
N SER A 37 21.69 -11.01 16.17
CA SER A 37 20.76 -10.09 15.52
C SER A 37 20.97 -8.66 16.04
N SER A 38 21.25 -7.71 15.14
CA SER A 38 21.53 -6.31 15.48
C SER A 38 20.40 -5.62 16.24
N LYS A 39 19.15 -6.01 15.99
CA LYS A 39 17.94 -5.54 16.69
C LYS A 39 17.93 -6.01 18.15
N VAL A 40 18.22 -7.28 18.39
CA VAL A 40 18.29 -7.88 19.73
C VAL A 40 19.45 -7.29 20.52
N LYS A 41 20.62 -7.20 19.87
CA LYS A 41 21.84 -6.63 20.42
C LYS A 41 21.64 -5.18 20.86
N SER A 42 21.12 -4.32 19.98
CA SER A 42 20.93 -2.90 20.27
C SER A 42 19.86 -2.62 21.34
N VAL A 43 18.77 -3.40 21.40
CA VAL A 43 17.76 -3.28 22.47
C VAL A 43 18.37 -3.67 23.82
N ARG A 44 19.12 -4.78 23.87
CA ARG A 44 19.72 -5.28 25.12
C ARG A 44 20.88 -4.42 25.61
N GLU A 45 21.75 -3.97 24.71
CA GLU A 45 22.82 -3.02 25.02
C GLU A 45 22.26 -1.69 25.55
N ARG A 46 21.13 -1.22 25.01
CA ARG A 46 20.46 0.01 25.48
C ARG A 46 19.81 -0.14 26.86
N VAL A 47 19.20 -1.29 27.14
CA VAL A 47 18.56 -1.57 28.44
C VAL A 47 19.61 -1.73 29.55
N ARG A 48 20.76 -2.34 29.25
CA ARG A 48 21.77 -2.71 30.26
C ARG A 48 22.91 -1.71 30.42
N GLY A 49 23.30 -1.01 29.35
CA GLY A 49 24.36 0.00 29.38
C GLY A 49 25.79 -0.54 29.57
N ASP A 50 25.99 -1.86 29.63
CA ASP A 50 27.29 -2.53 29.85
C ASP A 50 28.00 -2.95 28.54
N GLY A 51 27.34 -2.85 27.39
CA GLY A 51 27.89 -3.17 26.07
C GLY A 51 28.24 -4.65 25.87
N GLN A 52 27.76 -5.55 26.73
CA GLN A 52 28.02 -6.99 26.69
C GLN A 52 26.78 -7.75 26.21
N SER A 53 26.99 -8.81 25.42
CA SER A 53 25.95 -9.76 25.02
C SER A 53 26.28 -11.18 25.47
N PHE A 54 25.30 -12.09 25.37
CA PHE A 54 25.53 -13.50 25.67
C PHE A 54 26.68 -14.08 24.84
N VAL A 55 26.78 -13.66 23.57
CA VAL A 55 27.82 -14.08 22.65
C VAL A 55 29.19 -13.51 23.07
N SER A 56 29.25 -12.23 23.46
CA SER A 56 30.52 -11.62 23.89
C SER A 56 31.07 -12.26 25.17
N ARG A 57 30.21 -12.66 26.11
CA ARG A 57 30.62 -13.40 27.31
C ARG A 57 30.99 -14.85 27.00
N SER A 58 30.25 -15.50 26.09
CA SER A 58 30.55 -16.88 25.67
C SER A 58 31.90 -17.01 24.95
N ARG A 59 32.32 -16.00 24.19
CA ARG A 59 33.65 -15.94 23.55
C ARG A 59 34.82 -16.00 24.54
N GLN A 60 34.62 -15.58 25.79
CA GLN A 60 35.68 -15.55 26.80
C GLN A 60 35.87 -16.90 27.51
N ARG A 61 35.12 -17.94 27.10
CA ARG A 61 35.11 -19.25 27.75
C ARG A 61 35.66 -20.35 26.85
N ALA A 62 36.34 -21.31 27.46
CA ALA A 62 36.76 -22.56 26.85
C ALA A 62 36.01 -23.72 27.53
N LEU A 63 35.32 -24.55 26.75
CA LEU A 63 34.51 -25.64 27.28
C LEU A 63 35.26 -26.97 27.09
N ASP A 64 35.31 -27.81 28.11
CA ASP A 64 35.97 -29.12 28.03
C ASP A 64 35.23 -30.04 27.04
N ALA A 65 35.93 -30.56 26.03
CA ALA A 65 35.36 -31.44 25.01
C ALA A 65 35.05 -32.85 25.53
N TYR A 66 35.64 -33.27 26.65
CA TYR A 66 35.38 -34.56 27.30
C TYR A 66 34.44 -34.44 28.50
N GLY A 67 34.02 -33.21 28.81
CA GLY A 67 33.13 -32.91 29.92
C GLY A 67 31.71 -33.46 29.75
N LYS A 68 30.90 -33.22 30.77
CA LYS A 68 29.46 -33.55 30.76
C LYS A 68 28.59 -32.44 30.16
N GLY A 69 29.20 -31.38 29.63
CA GLY A 69 28.46 -30.22 29.14
C GLY A 69 27.74 -30.46 27.80
N PRO A 70 26.66 -29.71 27.50
CA PRO A 70 25.83 -29.97 26.32
C PRO A 70 26.57 -29.88 24.98
N VAL A 71 27.57 -29.01 24.86
CA VAL A 71 28.43 -28.90 23.66
C VAL A 71 29.23 -30.19 23.44
N ALA A 72 29.82 -30.72 24.52
CA ALA A 72 30.59 -31.96 24.47
C ALA A 72 29.69 -33.18 24.18
N ILE A 73 28.49 -33.21 24.77
CA ILE A 73 27.49 -34.26 24.50
C ILE A 73 27.08 -34.26 23.02
N ALA A 74 26.68 -33.10 22.49
CA ALA A 74 26.26 -32.98 21.08
C ALA A 74 27.36 -33.43 20.12
N ALA A 75 28.62 -33.04 20.39
CA ALA A 75 29.77 -33.46 19.60
C ALA A 75 30.02 -34.98 19.68
N ARG A 76 29.95 -35.57 20.88
CA ARG A 76 30.27 -36.98 21.13
C ARG A 76 29.20 -37.92 20.59
N GLU A 77 27.93 -37.57 20.77
CA GLU A 77 26.79 -38.41 20.37
C GLU A 77 26.41 -38.19 18.90
N ASN A 78 26.98 -37.15 18.27
CA ASN A 78 26.67 -36.75 16.90
C ASN A 78 25.14 -36.61 16.66
N ALA A 79 24.44 -36.13 17.69
CA ALA A 79 23.01 -35.85 17.71
C ALA A 79 22.75 -34.43 18.24
N GLU A 80 21.62 -33.84 17.85
CA GLU A 80 21.19 -32.54 18.37
C GLU A 80 20.90 -32.66 19.87
N VAL A 81 21.54 -31.79 20.67
CA VAL A 81 21.19 -31.62 22.08
C VAL A 81 20.42 -30.32 22.22
N VAL A 82 19.25 -30.39 22.83
CA VAL A 82 18.44 -29.21 23.13
C VAL A 82 18.34 -29.06 24.65
N VAL A 83 18.72 -27.88 25.12
CA VAL A 83 18.69 -27.50 26.53
C VAL A 83 17.60 -26.46 26.71
N VAL A 84 16.73 -26.66 27.70
CA VAL A 84 15.55 -25.82 27.95
C VAL A 84 15.53 -25.39 29.41
N ALA A 85 15.15 -24.15 29.69
CA ALA A 85 14.94 -23.66 31.05
C ALA A 85 13.70 -24.33 31.68
N LYS A 86 13.79 -24.73 32.95
CA LYS A 86 12.69 -25.26 33.77
C LYS A 86 11.71 -24.15 34.20
N GLU A 87 10.56 -24.57 34.73
CA GLU A 87 9.47 -23.76 35.31
C GLU A 87 9.94 -22.60 36.19
N ASP A 88 10.92 -22.87 37.06
CA ASP A 88 11.43 -21.90 38.02
C ASP A 88 12.23 -20.75 37.38
N GLY A 89 12.58 -20.88 36.09
CA GLY A 89 13.39 -19.91 35.36
C GLY A 89 14.81 -19.78 35.91
N THR A 90 15.29 -20.78 36.67
CA THR A 90 16.60 -20.78 37.33
C THR A 90 17.45 -22.02 37.02
N THR A 91 16.84 -23.07 36.47
CA THR A 91 17.54 -24.33 36.14
C THR A 91 17.30 -24.76 34.69
N PHE A 92 18.21 -25.55 34.11
CA PHE A 92 18.13 -26.05 32.73
C PHE A 92 18.13 -27.58 32.69
N THR A 93 17.33 -28.15 31.79
CA THR A 93 17.28 -29.59 31.48
C THR A 93 17.51 -29.86 30.01
N THR A 94 17.93 -31.08 29.69
CA THR A 94 17.80 -31.61 28.33
C THR A 94 16.35 -32.00 28.04
N VAL A 95 15.98 -32.11 26.77
CA VAL A 95 14.62 -32.51 26.35
C VAL A 95 14.18 -33.87 26.94
N ASP A 96 15.14 -34.77 27.19
CA ASP A 96 14.92 -36.10 27.80
C ASP A 96 14.85 -36.06 29.34
N GLY A 97 14.86 -34.88 29.94
CA GLY A 97 14.65 -34.68 31.38
C GLY A 97 15.91 -34.79 32.26
N CYS A 98 17.11 -34.94 31.69
CA CYS A 98 18.34 -34.89 32.48
C CYS A 98 18.64 -33.44 32.90
N ASP A 99 18.83 -33.23 34.20
CA ASP A 99 19.23 -31.94 34.77
C ASP A 99 20.67 -31.60 34.39
N VAL A 100 20.86 -30.42 33.78
CA VAL A 100 22.16 -29.89 33.36
C VAL A 100 22.48 -28.56 34.03
N SER A 101 21.69 -28.15 35.05
CA SER A 101 21.76 -26.83 35.69
C SER A 101 23.01 -26.57 36.54
N GLY A 102 23.71 -27.63 36.97
CA GLY A 102 24.95 -27.47 37.74
C GLY A 102 26.02 -26.72 36.93
N GLN A 103 26.70 -25.74 37.53
CA GLN A 103 27.79 -24.99 36.88
C GLN A 103 28.94 -25.90 36.40
N SER A 104 29.06 -27.12 36.94
CA SER A 104 29.99 -28.17 36.47
C SER A 104 29.57 -28.83 35.15
N VAL A 105 28.33 -28.62 34.69
CA VAL A 105 27.72 -29.22 33.50
C VAL A 105 27.37 -28.13 32.47
N LEU A 106 26.59 -27.12 32.84
CA LEU A 106 26.30 -25.95 32.00
C LEU A 106 26.95 -24.70 32.60
N GLN A 107 28.23 -24.49 32.31
CA GLN A 107 29.01 -23.38 32.86
C GLN A 107 28.38 -21.99 32.62
N ARG A 108 27.56 -21.84 31.58
CA ARG A 108 26.94 -20.58 31.14
C ARG A 108 25.46 -20.46 31.52
N ALA A 109 24.97 -21.26 32.48
CA ALA A 109 23.55 -21.23 32.88
C ALA A 109 23.10 -19.82 33.34
N ASP A 110 23.88 -19.16 34.20
CA ASP A 110 23.55 -17.83 34.72
C ASP A 110 23.48 -16.77 33.61
N ASP A 111 24.41 -16.82 32.65
CA ASP A 111 24.40 -15.94 31.48
C ASP A 111 23.15 -16.20 30.61
N LEU A 112 22.76 -17.47 30.40
CA LEU A 112 21.57 -17.79 29.61
C LEU A 112 20.30 -17.19 30.22
N LEU A 113 20.14 -17.27 31.54
CA LEU A 113 19.02 -16.66 32.27
C LEU A 113 19.07 -15.14 32.23
N GLU A 114 20.24 -14.57 32.51
CA GLU A 114 20.47 -13.12 32.52
C GLU A 114 20.18 -12.47 31.16
N PHE A 115 20.44 -13.19 30.06
CA PHE A 115 20.13 -12.75 28.70
C PHE A 115 18.79 -13.31 28.18
N GLY A 116 17.92 -13.86 29.03
CA GLY A 116 16.56 -14.28 28.67
C GLY A 116 16.51 -15.30 27.54
N ILE A 117 17.47 -16.23 27.51
CA ILE A 117 17.55 -17.34 26.56
C ILE A 117 16.87 -18.55 27.21
N ARG A 118 15.78 -19.02 26.59
CA ARG A 118 14.95 -20.10 27.15
C ARG A 118 15.31 -21.47 26.60
N SER A 119 15.70 -21.56 25.33
CA SER A 119 16.23 -22.79 24.76
C SER A 119 17.54 -22.56 24.02
N VAL A 120 18.42 -23.55 24.11
CA VAL A 120 19.71 -23.59 23.42
C VAL A 120 19.74 -24.89 22.62
N HIS A 121 19.92 -24.75 21.31
CA HIS A 121 20.03 -25.87 20.39
C HIS A 121 21.49 -26.04 19.98
N LEU A 122 22.00 -27.26 20.15
CA LEU A 122 23.40 -27.61 19.88
C LEU A 122 23.43 -28.68 18.79
N MET A 123 23.78 -28.25 17.59
CA MET A 123 23.81 -29.06 16.38
C MET A 123 25.24 -29.49 16.06
N PRO A 124 25.57 -30.80 16.07
CA PRO A 124 26.88 -31.27 15.65
C PRO A 124 27.08 -30.99 14.16
N THR A 125 28.30 -30.59 13.81
CA THR A 125 28.70 -30.32 12.43
C THR A 125 30.12 -30.82 12.18
N PRO A 126 30.53 -31.01 10.91
CA PRO A 126 31.92 -31.34 10.62
C PRO A 126 32.87 -30.27 11.19
N GLY A 127 33.67 -30.65 12.19
CA GLY A 127 34.68 -29.78 12.83
C GLY A 127 34.23 -29.03 14.10
N GLY A 128 33.00 -29.24 14.60
CA GLY A 128 32.55 -28.58 15.82
C GLY A 128 31.03 -28.65 16.07
N VAL A 129 30.53 -27.80 16.95
CA VAL A 129 29.10 -27.72 17.30
C VAL A 129 28.57 -26.31 17.00
N LEU A 130 27.48 -26.24 16.24
CA LEU A 130 26.75 -25.00 16.01
C LEU A 130 25.69 -24.84 17.10
N GLU A 131 25.81 -23.78 17.89
CA GLU A 131 24.88 -23.41 18.94
C GLU A 131 24.00 -22.24 18.48
N TYR A 132 22.70 -22.27 18.75
CA TYR A 132 21.84 -21.10 18.66
C TYR A 132 20.85 -21.07 19.82
N GLY A 133 20.52 -19.86 20.28
CA GLY A 133 19.61 -19.66 21.40
C GLY A 133 18.37 -18.89 21.01
N VAL A 134 17.22 -19.28 21.56
CA VAL A 134 15.91 -18.67 21.30
C VAL A 134 15.39 -18.00 22.57
N SER A 135 14.77 -16.82 22.44
CA SER A 135 14.10 -16.13 23.55
C SER A 135 12.66 -16.57 23.72
N GLY A 136 12.15 -16.50 24.95
CA GLY A 136 10.72 -16.54 25.22
C GLY A 136 10.01 -15.17 25.09
N GLU A 137 10.72 -14.04 24.95
CA GLU A 137 10.12 -12.71 25.08
C GLU A 137 9.81 -11.98 23.75
N ALA A 138 10.30 -12.48 22.62
CA ALA A 138 10.12 -11.79 21.34
C ALA A 138 8.75 -12.14 20.73
N LEU A 139 7.74 -11.29 20.95
CA LEU A 139 6.41 -11.43 20.35
C LEU A 139 6.33 -10.76 18.97
N LEU A 140 5.56 -11.34 18.06
CA LEU A 140 5.13 -10.67 16.83
C LEU A 140 4.29 -9.42 17.16
N SER A 141 4.42 -8.37 16.34
CA SER A 141 3.49 -7.23 16.39
C SER A 141 2.10 -7.68 15.97
N ASP A 142 1.06 -6.96 16.39
CA ASP A 142 -0.32 -7.38 16.16
C ASP A 142 -0.66 -7.51 14.66
N VAL A 143 -0.16 -6.59 13.82
CA VAL A 143 -0.38 -6.66 12.36
C VAL A 143 0.36 -7.83 11.73
N THR A 144 1.58 -8.13 12.18
CA THR A 144 2.33 -9.29 11.67
C THR A 144 1.69 -10.59 12.14
N LEU A 145 1.23 -10.64 13.39
CA LEU A 145 0.55 -11.80 13.95
C LEU A 145 -0.72 -12.13 13.17
N ALA A 146 -1.56 -11.12 12.90
CA ALA A 146 -2.75 -11.29 12.07
C ALA A 146 -2.41 -11.77 10.65
N ALA A 147 -1.39 -11.17 10.02
CA ALA A 147 -0.91 -11.60 8.70
C ALA A 147 -0.41 -13.04 8.69
N THR A 148 0.37 -13.45 9.69
CA THR A 148 0.85 -14.83 9.84
C THR A 148 -0.31 -15.79 10.01
N LEU A 149 -1.26 -15.49 10.89
CA LEU A 149 -2.42 -16.35 11.15
C LEU A 149 -3.27 -16.57 9.90
N GLU A 150 -3.62 -15.49 9.20
CA GLU A 150 -4.44 -15.57 7.99
C GLU A 150 -3.68 -16.24 6.85
N MET A 151 -2.47 -15.77 6.53
CA MET A 151 -1.76 -16.26 5.36
C MET A 151 -1.30 -17.71 5.51
N GLU A 152 -0.85 -18.13 6.70
CA GLU A 152 -0.47 -19.54 6.91
C GLU A 152 -1.69 -20.46 6.90
N CYS A 153 -2.83 -20.00 7.45
CA CYS A 153 -4.09 -20.74 7.37
C CYS A 153 -4.49 -20.98 5.92
N GLU A 154 -4.50 -19.94 5.09
CA GLU A 154 -4.86 -20.05 3.67
C GLU A 154 -3.85 -20.88 2.87
N ALA A 155 -2.54 -20.63 3.05
CA ALA A 155 -1.50 -21.32 2.30
C ALA A 155 -1.44 -22.82 2.60
N ALA A 156 -1.72 -23.21 3.85
CA ALA A 156 -1.79 -24.60 4.26
C ALA A 156 -3.13 -25.27 3.88
N GLY A 157 -4.13 -24.51 3.41
CA GLY A 157 -5.48 -25.01 3.18
C GLY A 157 -6.20 -25.40 4.48
N ALA A 158 -5.85 -24.76 5.59
CA ALA A 158 -6.43 -24.98 6.91
C ALA A 158 -7.78 -24.26 7.06
N ALA A 159 -8.61 -24.75 7.99
CA ALA A 159 -9.89 -24.16 8.34
C ALA A 159 -9.73 -23.00 9.34
N TYR A 160 -8.73 -23.09 10.22
CA TYR A 160 -8.42 -22.12 11.26
C TYR A 160 -6.92 -22.09 11.60
N ALA A 161 -6.49 -21.03 12.27
CA ALA A 161 -5.18 -20.89 12.90
C ALA A 161 -5.29 -20.22 14.28
N ILE A 162 -4.42 -20.61 15.22
CA ILE A 162 -4.35 -20.11 16.59
C ILE A 162 -2.89 -19.83 16.91
N TYR A 163 -2.62 -18.67 17.53
CA TYR A 163 -1.31 -18.36 18.07
C TYR A 163 -1.30 -18.52 19.59
N TRP A 164 -0.48 -19.45 20.04
CA TRP A 164 -0.25 -19.75 21.44
C TRP A 164 1.02 -19.08 21.93
N THR A 165 0.94 -18.43 23.09
CA THR A 165 2.09 -17.90 23.82
C THR A 165 2.13 -18.47 25.22
N GLU A 166 3.31 -18.49 25.81
CA GLU A 166 3.46 -18.76 27.23
C GLU A 166 2.99 -17.54 28.04
N SER A 167 2.26 -17.79 29.13
CA SER A 167 1.92 -16.80 30.14
C SER A 167 2.97 -16.76 31.25
N ARG A 168 2.96 -15.71 32.08
CA ARG A 168 3.88 -15.59 33.24
C ARG A 168 3.73 -16.71 34.29
N GLN A 169 2.66 -17.50 34.20
CA GLN A 169 2.37 -18.63 35.08
C GLN A 169 2.71 -19.98 34.45
N ASN A 170 3.56 -20.01 33.42
CA ASN A 170 3.99 -21.25 32.75
C ASN A 170 2.84 -22.03 32.09
N ILE A 171 1.79 -21.34 31.65
CA ILE A 171 0.63 -21.94 30.97
C ILE A 171 0.56 -21.42 29.54
N ALA A 172 0.28 -22.29 28.58
CA ALA A 172 0.02 -21.90 27.20
C ALA A 172 -1.35 -21.20 27.08
N VAL A 173 -1.36 -19.98 26.52
CA VAL A 173 -2.55 -19.16 26.34
C VAL A 173 -2.71 -18.73 24.89
N VAL A 174 -3.96 -18.70 24.42
CA VAL A 174 -4.30 -18.16 23.10
C VAL A 174 -4.17 -16.64 23.13
N LYS A 175 -3.23 -16.09 22.34
CA LYS A 175 -3.09 -14.64 22.18
C LYS A 175 -4.01 -14.11 21.07
N ASP A 176 -4.06 -14.80 19.93
CA ASP A 176 -4.89 -14.42 18.79
C ASP A 176 -5.21 -15.62 17.88
N SER A 177 -6.18 -15.48 16.98
CA SER A 177 -6.64 -16.56 16.10
C SER A 177 -7.34 -16.06 14.84
N TYR A 178 -7.35 -16.91 13.81
CA TYR A 178 -8.06 -16.69 12.55
C TYR A 178 -8.88 -17.93 12.18
N SER A 179 -10.06 -17.73 11.61
CA SER A 179 -10.90 -18.81 11.07
C SER A 179 -11.46 -18.36 9.73
N THR A 180 -11.35 -19.23 8.73
CA THR A 180 -11.79 -18.94 7.36
C THR A 180 -13.30 -18.66 7.29
N PRO A 181 -13.76 -17.81 6.36
CA PRO A 181 -15.19 -17.56 6.17
C PRO A 181 -16.00 -18.83 5.86
N GLU A 182 -15.40 -19.78 5.15
CA GLU A 182 -15.97 -21.09 4.81
C GLU A 182 -16.22 -21.90 6.08
N PHE A 183 -15.21 -22.04 6.95
CA PHE A 183 -15.32 -22.79 8.19
C PHE A 183 -16.35 -22.17 9.15
N LYS A 184 -16.37 -20.84 9.26
CA LYS A 184 -17.40 -20.14 10.06
C LYS A 184 -18.81 -20.42 9.54
N ARG A 185 -19.00 -20.49 8.21
CA ARG A 185 -20.29 -20.87 7.61
C ARG A 185 -20.67 -22.32 7.90
N GLU A 186 -19.72 -23.24 7.83
CA GLU A 186 -19.94 -24.66 8.19
C GLU A 186 -20.40 -24.79 9.66
N LEU A 187 -19.72 -24.12 10.59
CA LEU A 187 -20.08 -24.13 12.02
C LEU A 187 -21.45 -23.48 12.29
N ALA A 188 -21.75 -22.35 11.62
CA ALA A 188 -23.04 -21.70 11.74
C ALA A 188 -24.20 -22.59 11.23
N GLN A 189 -23.98 -23.34 10.14
CA GLN A 189 -24.93 -24.34 9.65
C GLN A 189 -25.13 -25.50 10.63
N ALA A 190 -24.08 -25.85 11.40
CA ALA A 190 -24.15 -26.82 12.49
C ALA A 190 -24.76 -26.25 13.79
N GLY A 191 -25.19 -24.98 13.81
CA GLY A 191 -25.81 -24.34 14.97
C GLY A 191 -24.83 -23.86 16.03
N LEU A 192 -23.53 -23.79 15.72
CA LEU A 192 -22.49 -23.31 16.62
C LEU A 192 -22.24 -21.81 16.38
N SER A 193 -22.24 -21.02 17.46
CA SER A 193 -22.03 -19.57 17.40
C SER A 193 -20.58 -19.14 17.64
N LEU A 194 -19.76 -20.03 18.20
CA LEU A 194 -18.33 -19.86 18.43
C LEU A 194 -17.56 -20.75 17.47
N ASP A 195 -16.27 -20.47 17.29
CA ASP A 195 -15.37 -21.38 16.58
C ASP A 195 -14.45 -22.17 17.53
N PHE A 196 -13.63 -23.04 16.95
CA PHE A 196 -12.71 -23.88 17.71
C PHE A 196 -11.64 -23.05 18.45
N ALA A 197 -11.25 -21.89 17.93
CA ALA A 197 -10.28 -21.03 18.57
C ALA A 197 -10.87 -20.35 19.81
N ASP A 198 -12.10 -19.86 19.70
CA ASP A 198 -12.87 -19.32 20.83
C ASP A 198 -13.04 -20.38 21.94
N ALA A 199 -13.42 -21.61 21.55
CA ALA A 199 -13.56 -22.72 22.48
C ALA A 199 -12.23 -23.14 23.12
N SER A 200 -11.13 -23.08 22.36
CA SER A 200 -9.78 -23.34 22.87
C SER A 200 -9.33 -22.28 23.88
N LYS A 201 -9.73 -21.02 23.69
CA LYS A 201 -9.46 -19.92 24.63
C LYS A 201 -10.27 -20.04 25.93
N ALA A 202 -11.49 -20.58 25.85
CA ALA A 202 -12.36 -20.82 27.00
C ALA A 202 -12.09 -22.16 27.71
N PHE A 203 -11.09 -22.92 27.28
CA PHE A 203 -10.79 -24.23 27.85
C PHE A 203 -10.42 -24.13 29.33
N SER A 204 -11.14 -24.87 30.17
CA SER A 204 -11.11 -24.74 31.63
C SER A 204 -9.88 -25.36 32.29
N SER A 205 -9.19 -26.28 31.61
CA SER A 205 -7.96 -26.91 32.12
C SER A 205 -6.73 -26.17 31.59
N PRO A 206 -5.90 -25.58 32.47
CA PRO A 206 -4.65 -24.95 32.07
C PRO A 206 -3.75 -25.92 31.29
N LEU A 207 -3.31 -25.51 30.10
CA LEU A 207 -2.29 -26.23 29.35
C LEU A 207 -0.92 -25.89 29.93
N ASP A 208 -0.64 -26.47 31.11
CA ASP A 208 0.64 -26.34 31.78
C ASP A 208 1.78 -26.83 30.87
N LEU A 209 2.90 -26.12 30.87
CA LEU A 209 4.04 -26.44 30.01
C LEU A 209 4.80 -27.70 30.45
N ASP A 210 4.53 -28.19 31.67
CA ASP A 210 5.11 -29.43 32.19
C ASP A 210 4.32 -30.68 31.78
N ASN A 211 3.12 -30.48 31.23
CA ASN A 211 2.33 -31.56 30.63
C ASN A 211 2.80 -31.90 29.21
N ILE A 212 2.48 -33.11 28.75
CA ILE A 212 2.87 -33.61 27.41
C ILE A 212 1.86 -33.18 26.33
N SER A 213 1.18 -32.04 26.54
CA SER A 213 0.27 -31.53 25.52
C SER A 213 1.04 -31.15 24.24
N PRO A 214 0.43 -31.20 23.05
CA PRO A 214 1.10 -30.83 21.80
C PRO A 214 1.65 -29.40 21.84
N VAL A 215 0.85 -28.43 22.33
CA VAL A 215 1.25 -27.02 22.43
C VAL A 215 2.43 -26.86 23.39
N ALA A 216 2.36 -27.47 24.59
CA ALA A 216 3.45 -27.45 25.56
C ALA A 216 4.73 -28.09 25.01
N THR A 217 4.59 -29.21 24.31
CA THR A 217 5.71 -29.91 23.67
C THR A 217 6.39 -29.02 22.64
N VAL A 218 5.64 -28.32 21.79
CA VAL A 218 6.24 -27.42 20.78
C VAL A 218 6.84 -26.17 21.43
N LEU A 219 6.20 -25.58 22.46
CA LEU A 219 6.77 -24.44 23.20
C LEU A 219 8.11 -24.81 23.86
N ARG A 220 8.18 -25.98 24.48
CA ARG A 220 9.38 -26.47 25.18
C ARG A 220 10.49 -26.92 24.22
N THR A 221 10.15 -27.77 23.25
CA THR A 221 11.16 -28.44 22.40
C THR A 221 11.48 -27.66 21.13
N ARG A 222 10.62 -26.72 20.72
CA ARG A 222 10.68 -26.03 19.43
C ARG A 222 10.74 -27.00 18.25
N LYS A 223 10.17 -28.19 18.41
CA LYS A 223 9.98 -29.18 17.35
C LYS A 223 8.50 -29.24 16.99
N PRO A 224 8.15 -29.25 15.69
CA PRO A 224 6.76 -29.29 15.28
C PRO A 224 6.10 -30.61 15.68
N VAL A 225 4.80 -30.57 15.97
CA VAL A 225 3.97 -31.73 16.29
C VAL A 225 2.79 -31.76 15.32
N PHE A 226 2.42 -32.95 14.85
CA PHE A 226 1.32 -33.15 13.92
C PHE A 226 0.34 -34.19 14.47
N ILE A 227 -0.94 -33.86 14.46
CA ILE A 227 -2.06 -34.75 14.79
C ILE A 227 -2.78 -35.07 13.47
N PRO A 228 -2.61 -36.28 12.91
CA PRO A 228 -3.24 -36.65 11.64
C PRO A 228 -4.76 -36.84 11.75
N ASP A 229 -5.23 -37.31 12.91
CA ASP A 229 -6.66 -37.52 13.18
C ASP A 229 -6.92 -37.25 14.66
N THR A 230 -7.68 -36.20 14.96
CA THR A 230 -7.99 -35.81 16.35
C THR A 230 -8.84 -36.83 17.09
N GLN A 231 -9.67 -37.64 16.41
CA GLN A 231 -10.49 -38.67 17.04
C GLN A 231 -9.66 -39.85 17.51
N ASN A 232 -8.76 -40.32 16.65
CA ASN A 232 -7.99 -41.54 16.86
C ASN A 232 -6.53 -41.30 17.28
N TYR A 233 -6.20 -40.07 17.70
CA TYR A 233 -4.84 -39.73 18.12
C TYR A 233 -4.42 -40.55 19.35
N ALA A 234 -3.34 -41.33 19.22
CA ALA A 234 -2.84 -42.16 20.31
C ALA A 234 -2.13 -41.36 21.41
N GLY A 235 -1.65 -40.15 21.11
CA GLY A 235 -0.97 -39.27 22.06
C GLY A 235 -1.94 -38.47 22.95
N GLU A 236 -1.37 -37.78 23.93
CA GLU A 236 -2.14 -36.89 24.81
C GLU A 236 -2.64 -35.67 24.04
N PHE A 237 -3.96 -35.45 24.05
CA PHE A 237 -4.57 -34.27 23.44
C PHE A 237 -5.76 -33.81 24.29
N PRO A 238 -5.53 -32.93 25.29
CA PRO A 238 -6.56 -32.53 26.26
C PRO A 238 -7.80 -31.89 25.62
N ARG A 239 -7.65 -31.24 24.45
CA ARG A 239 -8.75 -30.57 23.72
C ARG A 239 -9.50 -31.50 22.74
N ARG A 240 -9.34 -32.83 22.82
CA ARG A 240 -9.95 -33.80 21.89
C ARG A 240 -11.46 -33.64 21.73
N GLU A 241 -12.19 -33.57 22.84
CA GLU A 241 -13.65 -33.47 22.81
C GLU A 241 -14.13 -32.16 22.15
N ILE A 242 -13.41 -31.07 22.41
CA ILE A 242 -13.69 -29.77 21.79
C ILE A 242 -13.37 -29.83 20.30
N ALA A 243 -12.21 -30.38 19.91
CA ALA A 243 -11.83 -30.53 18.50
C ALA A 243 -12.88 -31.34 17.71
N ASN A 244 -13.41 -32.40 18.31
CA ASN A 244 -14.48 -33.19 17.70
C ASN A 244 -15.79 -32.41 17.59
N THR A 245 -16.16 -31.65 18.62
CA THR A 245 -17.39 -30.82 18.63
C THR A 245 -17.36 -29.75 17.53
N TYR A 246 -16.21 -29.12 17.32
CA TYR A 246 -16.01 -28.09 16.29
C TYR A 246 -15.48 -28.67 14.97
N ASN A 247 -15.65 -29.97 14.76
CA ASN A 247 -15.37 -30.66 13.51
C ASN A 247 -13.91 -30.57 12.99
N VAL A 248 -12.93 -30.40 13.88
CA VAL A 248 -11.50 -30.34 13.53
C VAL A 248 -10.96 -31.74 13.26
N ASN A 249 -10.39 -31.98 12.07
CA ASN A 249 -9.90 -33.28 11.62
C ASN A 249 -8.44 -33.54 11.98
N SER A 250 -7.54 -32.66 11.52
CA SER A 250 -6.10 -32.78 11.71
C SER A 250 -5.50 -31.43 12.14
N ILE A 251 -4.37 -31.46 12.86
CA ILE A 251 -3.79 -30.25 13.47
C ILE A 251 -2.26 -30.27 13.35
N ALA A 252 -1.69 -29.18 12.86
CA ALA A 252 -0.27 -28.91 12.88
C ALA A 252 0.07 -27.89 13.97
N PHE A 253 1.14 -28.14 14.71
CA PHE A 253 1.72 -27.23 15.69
C PHE A 253 3.14 -26.90 15.25
N VAL A 254 3.39 -25.65 14.87
CA VAL A 254 4.68 -25.20 14.34
C VAL A 254 5.25 -24.11 15.26
N PRO A 255 6.53 -24.23 15.67
CA PRO A 255 7.19 -23.19 16.44
C PRO A 255 7.40 -21.95 15.57
N ILE A 256 6.91 -20.79 16.03
CA ILE A 256 7.16 -19.49 15.38
C ILE A 256 7.71 -18.49 16.39
N LEU A 257 8.09 -17.29 15.95
CA LEU A 257 8.66 -16.27 16.82
C LEU A 257 7.71 -15.95 17.99
N GLY A 258 8.18 -16.18 19.23
CA GLY A 258 7.46 -15.87 20.46
C GLY A 258 6.41 -16.88 20.91
N GLY A 259 6.19 -17.98 20.17
CA GLY A 259 5.09 -18.88 20.48
C GLY A 259 4.94 -20.06 19.53
N VAL A 260 3.73 -20.61 19.46
CA VAL A 260 3.38 -21.74 18.60
C VAL A 260 2.20 -21.34 17.73
N LEU A 261 2.35 -21.56 16.43
CA LEU A 261 1.28 -21.48 15.46
C LEU A 261 0.62 -22.85 15.37
N GLU A 262 -0.63 -22.93 15.80
CA GLU A 262 -1.50 -24.07 15.55
C GLU A 262 -2.37 -23.74 14.33
N TYR A 263 -2.55 -24.68 13.42
CA TYR A 263 -3.53 -24.57 12.35
C TYR A 263 -4.04 -25.96 12.00
N GLY A 264 -5.29 -26.06 11.59
CA GLY A 264 -5.97 -27.34 11.48
C GLY A 264 -7.03 -27.37 10.39
N THR A 265 -7.31 -28.57 9.89
CA THR A 265 -8.33 -28.82 8.87
C THR A 265 -9.65 -29.20 9.55
N SER A 266 -10.77 -28.96 8.88
CA SER A 266 -12.08 -29.48 9.29
C SER A 266 -12.36 -30.81 8.59
N ARG A 267 -13.33 -31.59 9.09
CA ARG A 267 -13.88 -32.75 8.34
C ARG A 267 -14.91 -32.32 7.28
N GLY A 268 -15.10 -31.02 7.09
CA GLY A 268 -15.97 -30.43 6.10
C GLY A 268 -15.31 -30.36 4.72
N THR A 269 -15.89 -29.57 3.83
CA THR A 269 -15.36 -29.37 2.47
C THR A 269 -14.51 -28.11 2.35
N GLY A 270 -14.48 -27.27 3.39
CA GLY A 270 -13.81 -25.97 3.41
C GLY A 270 -12.30 -25.99 3.61
N SER A 271 -11.67 -27.15 3.83
CA SER A 271 -10.21 -27.29 4.03
C SER A 271 -9.64 -28.49 3.27
N THR A 272 -8.33 -28.53 3.11
CA THR A 272 -7.63 -29.68 2.51
C THR A 272 -7.53 -30.87 3.47
N ASP A 273 -7.30 -32.06 2.95
CA ASP A 273 -6.98 -33.24 3.76
C ASP A 273 -5.46 -33.40 3.91
N TRP A 274 -4.97 -33.49 5.15
CA TRP A 274 -3.56 -33.76 5.45
C TRP A 274 -3.37 -35.20 5.91
N ALA A 275 -2.62 -35.99 5.15
CA ALA A 275 -2.31 -37.38 5.53
C ALA A 275 -0.94 -37.51 6.21
N THR A 276 -0.03 -36.58 5.92
CA THR A 276 1.36 -36.60 6.40
C THR A 276 1.79 -35.24 6.94
N VAL A 277 2.87 -35.23 7.72
CA VAL A 277 3.54 -33.97 8.17
C VAL A 277 3.95 -33.12 6.97
N GLY A 278 4.31 -33.75 5.85
CA GLY A 278 4.59 -33.05 4.60
C GLY A 278 3.38 -32.27 4.12
N ASP A 279 2.21 -32.88 4.07
CA ASP A 279 0.99 -32.21 3.60
C ASP A 279 0.62 -31.01 4.47
N ALA A 280 0.82 -31.11 5.78
CA ALA A 280 0.47 -30.07 6.73
C ALA A 280 1.51 -28.93 6.83
N MET A 281 2.80 -29.20 6.63
CA MET A 281 3.89 -28.24 6.92
C MET A 281 4.81 -27.97 5.72
N VAL A 282 4.35 -28.25 4.49
CA VAL A 282 5.12 -28.00 3.26
C VAL A 282 5.31 -26.51 2.96
N GLU A 283 4.37 -25.68 3.41
CA GLU A 283 4.40 -24.23 3.19
C GLU A 283 4.86 -23.52 4.47
N THR A 284 5.77 -22.56 4.33
CA THR A 284 6.16 -21.69 5.43
C THR A 284 6.36 -20.30 4.88
N ILE A 285 5.48 -19.39 5.27
CA ILE A 285 5.58 -17.99 4.94
C ILE A 285 6.56 -17.37 5.94
N PRO A 286 7.66 -16.73 5.50
CA PRO A 286 8.67 -16.28 6.44
C PRO A 286 8.14 -15.16 7.35
N ASN A 287 7.96 -15.48 8.63
CA ASN A 287 7.46 -14.52 9.63
C ASN A 287 8.36 -13.28 9.76
N SER A 288 9.67 -13.46 9.60
CA SER A 288 10.64 -12.36 9.57
C SER A 288 10.38 -11.39 8.41
N ALA A 289 10.05 -11.91 7.23
CA ALA A 289 9.73 -11.12 6.05
C ALA A 289 8.40 -10.37 6.20
N LEU A 290 7.37 -11.01 6.76
CA LEU A 290 6.11 -10.34 7.08
C LEU A 290 6.32 -9.23 8.11
N ASN A 291 7.13 -9.48 9.15
CA ASN A 291 7.48 -8.47 10.14
C ASN A 291 8.19 -7.26 9.52
N GLU A 292 9.19 -7.50 8.65
CA GLU A 292 9.89 -6.43 7.93
C GLU A 292 8.93 -5.66 7.02
N ALA A 293 8.07 -6.37 6.27
CA ALA A 293 7.10 -5.77 5.37
C ALA A 293 6.19 -4.78 6.10
N PHE A 294 5.49 -5.23 7.14
CA PHE A 294 4.47 -4.42 7.81
C PHE A 294 5.03 -3.38 8.79
N ASN A 295 6.04 -3.74 9.59
CA ASN A 295 6.52 -2.85 10.65
C ASN A 295 7.67 -1.93 10.22
N GLU A 296 8.51 -2.36 9.28
CA GLU A 296 9.72 -1.60 8.90
C GLU A 296 9.55 -0.86 7.57
N LYS A 297 8.92 -1.52 6.59
CA LYS A 297 8.70 -0.98 5.25
C LYS A 297 7.30 -0.37 5.05
N GLY A 298 6.40 -0.51 6.03
CA GLY A 298 5.05 0.09 5.97
C GLY A 298 4.18 -0.49 4.85
N ALA A 299 4.33 -1.77 4.57
CA ALA A 299 3.47 -2.49 3.64
C ALA A 299 2.01 -2.44 4.10
N THR A 300 1.09 -2.38 3.16
CA THR A 300 -0.36 -2.44 3.42
C THR A 300 -0.98 -3.73 2.90
N TYR A 301 -0.22 -4.52 2.13
CA TYR A 301 -0.62 -5.83 1.66
C TYR A 301 0.58 -6.77 1.55
N ALA A 302 0.30 -8.07 1.60
CA ALA A 302 1.21 -9.15 1.24
C ALA A 302 0.46 -10.22 0.43
N ILE A 303 1.13 -10.86 -0.53
CA ILE A 303 0.60 -11.91 -1.40
C ILE A 303 1.64 -13.02 -1.48
N PHE A 304 1.23 -14.27 -1.26
CA PHE A 304 2.10 -15.41 -1.43
C PHE A 304 1.78 -16.16 -2.74
N TRP A 305 2.75 -16.15 -3.66
CA TRP A 305 2.68 -16.77 -4.97
C TRP A 305 3.33 -18.16 -4.95
N LYS A 306 2.54 -19.23 -5.00
CA LYS A 306 3.04 -20.61 -5.04
C LYS A 306 3.20 -21.11 -6.46
N ARG A 307 4.26 -21.88 -6.71
CA ARG A 307 4.48 -22.53 -8.02
C ARG A 307 3.51 -23.70 -8.19
N ASN A 308 2.66 -23.62 -9.21
CA ASN A 308 1.86 -24.75 -9.69
C ASN A 308 2.50 -25.32 -10.96
N PHE A 309 3.31 -26.36 -10.80
CA PHE A 309 4.02 -27.01 -11.92
C PHE A 309 3.08 -27.69 -12.92
N GLN A 310 1.89 -28.12 -12.48
CA GLN A 310 0.90 -28.75 -13.37
C GLN A 310 0.29 -27.73 -14.33
N LYS A 311 -0.04 -26.53 -13.81
CA LYS A 311 -0.58 -25.42 -14.62
C LYS A 311 0.50 -24.56 -15.29
N GLY A 312 1.76 -24.72 -14.89
CA GLY A 312 2.88 -23.91 -15.40
C GLY A 312 2.87 -22.45 -14.93
N VAL A 313 2.13 -22.12 -13.86
CA VAL A 313 1.95 -20.75 -13.36
C VAL A 313 2.24 -20.65 -11.85
N TYR A 314 2.60 -19.45 -11.41
CA TYR A 314 2.43 -19.02 -10.04
C TYR A 314 0.96 -18.67 -9.80
N GLU A 315 0.38 -19.18 -8.72
CA GLU A 315 -0.96 -18.87 -8.24
C GLU A 315 -0.90 -18.28 -6.84
N VAL A 316 -1.84 -17.38 -6.52
CA VAL A 316 -1.97 -16.85 -5.17
C VAL A 316 -2.62 -17.92 -4.30
N VAL A 317 -1.95 -18.31 -3.23
CA VAL A 317 -2.48 -19.29 -2.25
C VAL A 317 -2.74 -18.69 -0.88
N ALA A 318 -2.22 -17.49 -0.64
CA ALA A 318 -2.51 -16.72 0.55
C ALA A 318 -2.31 -15.22 0.29
N ASN A 319 -3.09 -14.38 0.94
CA ASN A 319 -2.83 -12.94 0.97
C ASN A 319 -3.27 -12.34 2.31
N TYR A 320 -2.74 -11.16 2.62
CA TYR A 320 -3.16 -10.37 3.77
C TYR A 320 -3.15 -8.90 3.42
N GLU A 321 -4.13 -8.17 3.95
CA GLU A 321 -4.21 -6.73 3.82
C GLU A 321 -4.45 -6.10 5.18
N SER A 322 -3.61 -5.13 5.55
CA SER A 322 -3.77 -4.45 6.83
C SER A 322 -4.95 -3.47 6.80
N ASP A 323 -5.48 -3.14 7.97
CA ASP A 323 -6.56 -2.14 8.09
C ASP A 323 -6.16 -0.76 7.55
N ALA A 324 -4.86 -0.45 7.48
CA ALA A 324 -4.37 0.76 6.81
C ALA A 324 -4.73 0.79 5.31
N ASN A 325 -4.98 -0.37 4.70
CA ASN A 325 -5.49 -0.51 3.34
C ASN A 325 -7.02 -0.39 3.23
N ALA A 326 -7.76 -0.44 4.34
CA ALA A 326 -9.23 -0.52 4.34
C ALA A 326 -9.91 0.70 3.68
N LEU A 327 -9.23 1.85 3.61
CA LEU A 327 -9.70 3.03 2.86
C LEU A 327 -9.84 2.77 1.35
N ASN A 328 -9.09 1.82 0.78
CA ASN A 328 -9.28 1.37 -0.60
C ASN A 328 -10.34 0.28 -0.73
N LYS A 329 -10.48 -0.61 0.27
CA LYS A 329 -11.53 -1.64 0.30
C LYS A 329 -12.94 -1.03 0.39
N GLN A 330 -13.10 0.06 1.13
CA GLN A 330 -14.35 0.85 1.19
C GLN A 330 -14.57 1.75 -0.04
N ALA A 331 -13.49 2.19 -0.71
CA ALA A 331 -13.58 2.96 -1.95
C ALA A 331 -13.86 2.07 -3.19
N SER A 332 -13.55 0.78 -3.10
CA SER A 332 -13.88 -0.23 -4.10
C SER A 332 -15.36 -0.60 -4.00
N LEU A 333 -16.14 -0.20 -5.00
CA LEU A 333 -17.58 -0.45 -5.10
C LEU A 333 -17.95 -1.96 -5.09
N SER A 334 -16.98 -2.84 -5.32
CA SER A 334 -17.16 -4.30 -5.39
C SER A 334 -16.58 -5.06 -4.18
N GLY A 335 -15.97 -4.36 -3.21
CA GLY A 335 -15.25 -5.00 -2.09
C GLY A 335 -13.95 -5.71 -2.49
N ASN A 336 -13.58 -5.68 -3.78
CA ASN A 336 -12.32 -6.19 -4.28
C ASN A 336 -11.14 -5.36 -3.78
N THR A 337 -9.96 -5.95 -3.80
CA THR A 337 -8.71 -5.33 -3.39
C THR A 337 -7.62 -5.62 -4.42
N PHE A 338 -6.45 -4.99 -4.27
CA PHE A 338 -5.31 -5.30 -5.14
C PHE A 338 -4.88 -6.76 -5.00
N ALA A 339 -4.90 -7.32 -3.78
CA ALA A 339 -4.55 -8.71 -3.56
C ALA A 339 -5.58 -9.67 -4.20
N THR A 340 -6.88 -9.43 -4.00
CA THR A 340 -7.91 -10.33 -4.57
C THR A 340 -7.94 -10.27 -6.10
N LYS A 341 -7.79 -9.08 -6.70
CA LYS A 341 -7.69 -8.95 -8.16
C LYS A 341 -6.40 -9.52 -8.73
N SER A 342 -5.33 -9.48 -7.95
CA SER A 342 -4.08 -10.14 -8.34
C SER A 342 -4.21 -11.67 -8.34
N ALA A 343 -5.02 -12.24 -7.45
CA ALA A 343 -5.28 -13.68 -7.40
C ALA A 343 -5.99 -14.23 -8.67
N GLU A 344 -6.74 -13.39 -9.39
CA GLU A 344 -7.35 -13.74 -10.68
C GLU A 344 -6.31 -13.92 -11.81
N CYS A 345 -5.05 -13.52 -11.59
CA CYS A 345 -4.00 -13.53 -12.60
C CYS A 345 -3.01 -14.70 -12.42
N GLY A 346 -3.09 -15.73 -13.27
CA GLY A 346 -2.02 -16.74 -13.37
C GLY A 346 -0.74 -16.16 -13.99
N LEU A 347 0.39 -16.24 -13.29
CA LEU A 347 1.69 -15.71 -13.76
C LEU A 347 2.61 -16.85 -14.24
N PRO A 348 3.10 -16.86 -15.49
CA PRO A 348 3.92 -17.96 -15.99
C PRO A 348 5.20 -18.19 -15.18
N ILE A 349 5.49 -19.45 -14.81
CA ILE A 349 6.72 -19.80 -14.05
C ILE A 349 7.99 -19.49 -14.84
N THR A 350 7.94 -19.73 -16.16
CA THR A 350 9.05 -19.48 -17.09
C THR A 350 9.04 -18.07 -17.69
N GLY A 351 8.13 -17.19 -17.27
CA GLY A 351 7.99 -15.85 -17.83
C GLY A 351 9.07 -14.86 -17.39
N ASP A 352 9.15 -13.71 -18.04
CA ASP A 352 10.09 -12.62 -17.72
C ASP A 352 9.50 -11.58 -16.75
N GLY A 353 8.38 -11.92 -16.11
CA GLY A 353 7.74 -11.06 -15.11
C GLY A 353 8.51 -11.04 -13.79
N PRO A 354 8.32 -9.99 -12.96
CA PRO A 354 9.05 -9.81 -11.71
C PRO A 354 8.98 -11.01 -10.74
N VAL A 355 7.80 -11.60 -10.54
CA VAL A 355 7.60 -12.77 -9.66
C VAL A 355 8.43 -13.97 -10.12
N ALA A 356 8.39 -14.26 -11.42
CA ALA A 356 9.15 -15.36 -12.01
C ALA A 356 10.66 -15.09 -11.99
N ALA A 357 11.08 -13.83 -12.20
CA ALA A 357 12.47 -13.42 -12.08
C ALA A 357 13.00 -13.60 -10.64
N ALA A 358 12.24 -13.17 -9.62
CA ALA A 358 12.60 -13.34 -8.21
C ALA A 358 12.67 -14.82 -7.83
N GLY A 359 11.67 -15.61 -8.22
CA GLY A 359 11.64 -17.06 -7.98
C GLY A 359 12.82 -17.80 -8.61
N ARG A 360 13.29 -17.39 -9.81
CA ARG A 360 14.48 -17.96 -10.45
C ARG A 360 15.79 -17.50 -9.82
N SER A 361 15.90 -16.21 -9.47
CA SER A 361 17.15 -15.67 -8.93
C SER A 361 17.43 -16.14 -7.51
N GLY A 362 16.39 -16.43 -6.72
CA GLY A 362 16.54 -16.76 -5.30
C GLY A 362 17.05 -15.58 -4.46
N VAL A 363 17.00 -14.37 -5.02
CA VAL A 363 17.44 -13.10 -4.41
C VAL A 363 16.24 -12.15 -4.31
N GLU A 364 16.13 -11.43 -3.19
CA GLU A 364 15.13 -10.37 -3.00
C GLU A 364 15.19 -9.35 -4.14
N GLN A 365 14.03 -8.97 -4.67
CA GLN A 365 13.92 -7.94 -5.70
C GLN A 365 13.03 -6.80 -5.26
N ASN A 366 13.50 -5.56 -5.46
CA ASN A 366 12.72 -4.35 -5.24
C ASN A 366 12.33 -3.77 -6.59
N ILE A 367 11.04 -3.79 -6.89
CA ILE A 367 10.50 -3.46 -8.21
C ILE A 367 9.89 -2.06 -8.17
N ASN A 368 10.34 -1.22 -9.10
CA ASN A 368 9.67 0.03 -9.45
C ASN A 368 8.72 -0.24 -10.61
N ILE A 369 7.41 -0.08 -10.38
CA ILE A 369 6.36 -0.47 -11.32
C ILE A 369 6.40 0.35 -12.61
N ALA A 370 6.75 1.64 -12.53
CA ALA A 370 6.91 2.51 -13.69
C ALA A 370 8.02 2.03 -14.64
N ALA A 371 9.07 1.38 -14.10
CA ALA A 371 10.20 0.86 -14.87
C ALA A 371 10.00 -0.59 -15.35
N ALA A 372 9.04 -1.32 -14.77
CA ALA A 372 8.84 -2.75 -15.01
C ALA A 372 7.96 -3.01 -16.24
N LYS A 373 8.54 -2.92 -17.44
CA LYS A 373 7.81 -3.11 -18.72
C LYS A 373 7.19 -4.51 -18.87
N ASN A 374 7.81 -5.54 -18.31
CA ASN A 374 7.37 -6.94 -18.41
C ASN A 374 6.39 -7.34 -17.28
N PHE A 375 5.90 -6.36 -16.51
CA PHE A 375 4.97 -6.62 -15.42
C PHE A 375 3.53 -6.70 -15.93
N ARG A 376 2.99 -7.93 -16.05
CA ARG A 376 1.64 -8.19 -16.59
C ARG A 376 0.52 -7.49 -15.83
N ARG A 377 0.65 -7.33 -14.51
CA ARG A 377 -0.33 -6.66 -13.64
C ARG A 377 -0.06 -5.15 -13.47
N ARG A 378 0.69 -4.51 -14.38
CA ARG A 378 1.07 -3.09 -14.26
C ARG A 378 -0.14 -2.16 -14.23
N GLU A 379 -1.12 -2.39 -15.09
CA GLU A 379 -2.35 -1.58 -15.14
C GLU A 379 -3.12 -1.70 -13.82
N LEU A 380 -3.26 -2.92 -13.31
CA LEU A 380 -3.87 -3.18 -12.00
C LEU A 380 -3.08 -2.49 -10.86
N ALA A 381 -1.75 -2.63 -10.81
CA ALA A 381 -0.95 -1.94 -9.80
C ALA A 381 -1.11 -0.42 -9.88
N ASN A 382 -1.14 0.14 -11.09
CA ASN A 382 -1.34 1.57 -11.32
C ASN A 382 -2.74 2.03 -10.91
N GLU A 383 -3.78 1.25 -11.18
CA GLU A 383 -5.16 1.50 -10.76
C GLU A 383 -5.22 1.66 -9.23
N TRP A 384 -4.64 0.70 -8.51
CA TRP A 384 -4.65 0.62 -7.05
C TRP A 384 -3.53 1.44 -6.37
N GLY A 385 -2.68 2.12 -7.13
CA GLY A 385 -1.65 3.03 -6.62
C GLY A 385 -0.40 2.35 -6.03
N VAL A 386 -0.15 1.11 -6.41
CA VAL A 386 1.06 0.35 -6.07
C VAL A 386 2.20 0.81 -6.99
N GLY A 387 3.04 1.73 -6.53
CA GLY A 387 4.19 2.22 -7.31
C GLY A 387 5.49 1.41 -7.11
N LYS A 388 5.59 0.72 -5.98
CA LYS A 388 6.72 -0.17 -5.64
C LYS A 388 6.23 -1.43 -4.96
N MET A 389 6.94 -2.53 -5.18
CA MET A 389 6.74 -3.79 -4.47
C MET A 389 8.08 -4.46 -4.22
N THR A 390 8.13 -5.30 -3.19
CA THR A 390 9.27 -6.14 -2.88
C THR A 390 8.85 -7.60 -3.04
N LEU A 391 9.75 -8.40 -3.60
CA LEU A 391 9.57 -9.82 -3.87
C LEU A 391 10.65 -10.60 -3.15
N ILE A 392 10.25 -11.49 -2.23
CA ILE A 392 11.13 -12.36 -1.45
C ILE A 392 10.93 -13.80 -1.93
N PRO A 393 11.95 -14.44 -2.52
CA PRO A 393 11.87 -15.84 -2.92
C PRO A 393 11.76 -16.77 -1.71
N CYS A 394 10.81 -17.71 -1.78
CA CYS A 394 10.56 -18.72 -0.75
C CYS A 394 10.81 -20.13 -1.31
N ALA A 395 10.84 -21.14 -0.44
CA ALA A 395 11.15 -22.52 -0.84
C ALA A 395 10.21 -23.07 -1.93
N THR A 396 8.93 -22.73 -1.87
CA THR A 396 7.83 -23.19 -2.75
C THR A 396 7.30 -22.11 -3.68
N GLY A 397 7.62 -20.84 -3.41
CA GLY A 397 6.98 -19.69 -4.04
C GLY A 397 7.75 -18.38 -3.94
N VAL A 398 7.04 -17.26 -3.99
CA VAL A 398 7.55 -15.90 -3.81
C VAL A 398 6.55 -15.10 -2.97
N LEU A 399 7.02 -14.49 -1.89
CA LEU A 399 6.25 -13.53 -1.11
C LEU A 399 6.39 -12.13 -1.73
N GLU A 400 5.28 -11.54 -2.13
CA GLU A 400 5.16 -10.16 -2.61
C GLU A 400 4.58 -9.30 -1.50
N TYR A 401 5.12 -8.11 -1.28
CA TYR A 401 4.46 -7.09 -0.45
C TYR A 401 4.72 -5.70 -0.99
N GLY A 402 3.86 -4.76 -0.60
CA GLY A 402 4.00 -3.36 -0.97
C GLY A 402 2.97 -2.48 -0.31
N THR A 403 2.87 -1.25 -0.79
CA THR A 403 1.92 -0.26 -0.29
C THR A 403 0.93 0.09 -1.39
N VAL A 404 -0.34 -0.15 -1.14
CA VAL A 404 -1.46 0.36 -1.92
C VAL A 404 -1.80 1.74 -1.36
N THR A 405 -1.95 2.75 -2.22
CA THR A 405 -2.35 4.09 -1.76
C THR A 405 -3.33 4.74 -2.71
N LYS A 406 -4.39 5.33 -2.14
CA LYS A 406 -5.29 6.22 -2.88
C LYS A 406 -4.56 7.48 -3.35
N ASP A 407 -3.57 7.94 -2.57
CA ASP A 407 -2.70 9.08 -2.91
C ASP A 407 -1.43 8.63 -3.63
N LYS A 408 -1.56 8.47 -4.95
CA LYS A 408 -0.49 8.07 -5.85
C LYS A 408 0.70 9.05 -5.86
N ARG A 409 0.60 10.27 -5.30
CA ARG A 409 1.69 11.26 -5.27
C ARG A 409 2.91 10.84 -4.44
N LYS A 410 2.74 9.91 -3.49
CA LYS A 410 3.86 9.41 -2.67
C LYS A 410 4.65 8.30 -3.36
N THR A 411 4.01 7.55 -4.26
CA THR A 411 4.55 6.33 -4.85
C THR A 411 4.93 6.48 -6.33
N THR A 412 4.53 7.58 -6.99
CA THR A 412 4.77 7.84 -8.42
C THR A 412 5.76 9.00 -8.65
N LEU A 413 6.35 9.05 -9.85
CA LEU A 413 7.24 10.12 -10.33
C LEU A 413 6.93 10.45 -11.80
N GLY A 414 7.39 11.61 -12.29
CA GLY A 414 7.21 11.99 -13.70
C GLY A 414 5.73 12.11 -14.10
N THR A 415 5.37 11.56 -15.26
CA THR A 415 4.01 11.65 -15.82
C THR A 415 2.94 11.01 -14.94
N GLU A 416 3.24 9.88 -14.28
CA GLU A 416 2.29 9.24 -13.36
C GLU A 416 2.00 10.13 -12.15
N PHE A 417 3.02 10.83 -11.66
CA PHE A 417 2.85 11.81 -10.58
C PHE A 417 2.05 13.03 -11.03
N GLN A 418 2.31 13.53 -12.25
CA GLN A 418 1.54 14.63 -12.84
C GLN A 418 0.06 14.30 -12.88
N GLU A 419 -0.30 13.10 -13.36
CA GLU A 419 -1.69 12.66 -13.46
C GLU A 419 -2.31 12.43 -12.08
N ALA A 420 -1.59 11.76 -11.17
CA ALA A 420 -2.00 11.56 -9.79
C ALA A 420 -2.30 12.87 -9.06
N GLN A 421 -1.52 13.92 -9.32
CA GLN A 421 -1.66 15.18 -8.61
C GLN A 421 -2.92 15.96 -9.01
N ARG A 422 -3.47 15.76 -10.22
CA ARG A 422 -4.64 16.51 -10.73
C ARG A 422 -5.84 16.40 -9.81
N GLN A 423 -6.14 15.21 -9.29
CA GLN A 423 -7.28 14.99 -8.39
C GLN A 423 -7.18 15.81 -7.10
N TYR A 424 -5.97 15.97 -6.56
CA TYR A 424 -5.72 16.71 -5.31
C TYR A 424 -5.68 18.24 -5.49
N ARG A 425 -5.76 18.73 -6.73
CA ARG A 425 -5.86 20.16 -7.04
C ARG A 425 -7.31 20.66 -7.11
N ARG A 426 -8.28 19.77 -6.94
CA ARG A 426 -9.72 20.04 -6.89
C ARG A 426 -10.13 20.68 -5.56
N SER A 427 -9.46 21.77 -5.17
CA SER A 427 -9.74 22.46 -3.92
C SER A 427 -10.99 23.32 -4.05
N VAL A 428 -11.90 23.20 -3.09
CA VAL A 428 -12.95 24.18 -2.83
C VAL A 428 -12.49 25.02 -1.64
N PHE A 429 -12.49 26.34 -1.81
CA PHE A 429 -12.09 27.25 -0.74
C PHE A 429 -13.30 27.57 0.14
N GLY A 430 -13.28 27.08 1.37
CA GLY A 430 -14.14 27.56 2.46
C GLY A 430 -13.48 28.71 3.23
N HIS A 431 -14.10 29.08 4.36
CA HIS A 431 -13.62 30.18 5.18
C HIS A 431 -12.21 29.92 5.73
N ASP A 432 -11.98 28.72 6.26
CA ASP A 432 -10.74 28.36 6.93
C ASP A 432 -9.57 28.27 5.93
N GLU A 433 -9.81 27.72 4.74
CA GLU A 433 -8.81 27.68 3.66
C GLU A 433 -8.44 29.10 3.21
N TRP A 434 -9.38 30.05 3.20
CA TRP A 434 -9.07 31.47 2.94
C TRP A 434 -8.27 32.11 4.06
N VAL A 435 -8.45 31.71 5.31
CA VAL A 435 -7.63 32.17 6.44
C VAL A 435 -6.19 31.65 6.29
N GLU A 436 -6.03 30.35 6.01
CA GLU A 436 -4.71 29.76 5.77
C GLU A 436 -4.03 30.38 4.55
N HIS A 437 -4.76 30.59 3.46
CA HIS A 437 -4.22 31.17 2.23
C HIS A 437 -3.70 32.61 2.42
N ARG A 438 -4.29 33.38 3.34
CA ARG A 438 -3.88 34.75 3.69
C ARG A 438 -2.77 34.81 4.75
N SER A 439 -2.32 33.66 5.27
CA SER A 439 -1.25 33.59 6.27
C SER A 439 0.05 34.23 5.78
N ALA A 440 0.69 35.04 6.64
CA ALA A 440 2.00 35.65 6.37
C ALA A 440 3.13 34.62 6.29
N ASP A 441 3.00 33.49 6.99
CA ASP A 441 4.01 32.42 7.04
C ASP A 441 4.10 31.61 5.75
N ARG A 442 3.17 31.83 4.80
CA ARG A 442 3.09 31.11 3.53
C ARG A 442 4.40 31.17 2.75
N PHE A 443 5.09 32.30 2.76
CA PHE A 443 6.36 32.46 2.06
C PHE A 443 7.43 31.51 2.64
N GLN A 444 7.58 31.47 3.97
CA GLN A 444 8.53 30.60 4.64
C GLN A 444 8.18 29.12 4.44
N LYS A 445 6.89 28.76 4.56
CA LYS A 445 6.40 27.41 4.30
C LYS A 445 6.64 26.96 2.85
N ALA A 446 6.45 27.86 1.88
CA ALA A 446 6.69 27.56 0.47
C ALA A 446 8.19 27.33 0.20
N LEU A 447 9.06 28.19 0.74
CA LEU A 447 10.51 28.06 0.57
C LEU A 447 11.07 26.81 1.25
N GLY A 448 10.62 26.50 2.47
CA GLY A 448 11.02 25.28 3.20
C GLY A 448 10.61 23.99 2.50
N ASN A 449 9.62 24.03 1.61
CA ASN A 449 9.13 22.89 0.85
C ASN A 449 9.65 22.83 -0.59
N LEU A 450 10.61 23.67 -0.98
CA LEU A 450 11.14 23.75 -2.35
C LEU A 450 11.59 22.38 -2.90
N PHE A 451 12.43 21.66 -2.14
CA PHE A 451 12.94 20.33 -2.52
C PHE A 451 11.90 19.20 -2.38
N LYS A 452 10.74 19.50 -1.77
CA LYS A 452 9.59 18.59 -1.67
C LYS A 452 8.48 18.95 -2.66
N SER A 453 8.72 19.95 -3.53
CA SER A 453 7.73 20.46 -4.46
C SER A 453 7.28 19.39 -5.46
N GLY A 454 5.97 19.33 -5.72
CA GLY A 454 5.41 18.47 -6.76
C GLY A 454 5.94 18.81 -8.15
N ILE A 455 6.28 20.08 -8.41
CA ILE A 455 6.86 20.51 -9.69
C ILE A 455 8.20 19.83 -9.94
N LEU A 456 9.06 19.77 -8.91
CA LEU A 456 10.37 19.12 -9.02
C LEU A 456 10.22 17.61 -9.27
N ARG A 457 9.24 16.97 -8.63
CA ARG A 457 8.93 15.54 -8.83
C ARG A 457 8.33 15.25 -10.21
N ALA A 458 7.55 16.18 -10.76
CA ALA A 458 6.97 16.08 -12.09
C ALA A 458 8.06 16.18 -13.18
N ARG A 459 9.04 17.07 -13.01
CA ARG A 459 10.09 17.38 -14.02
C ARG A 459 11.49 16.89 -13.62
N TYR A 460 11.57 15.86 -12.78
CA TYR A 460 12.84 15.41 -12.20
C TYR A 460 13.82 14.87 -13.26
N GLN A 461 13.30 14.27 -14.33
CA GLN A 461 14.11 13.68 -15.40
C GLN A 461 14.82 14.78 -16.19
N GLU A 462 14.11 15.85 -16.53
CA GLU A 462 14.67 16.98 -17.26
C GLU A 462 15.66 17.76 -16.41
N VAL A 463 15.30 18.06 -15.15
CA VAL A 463 16.23 18.71 -14.21
C VAL A 463 17.49 17.85 -14.01
N GLY A 464 17.31 16.54 -13.83
CA GLY A 464 18.41 15.59 -13.70
C GLY A 464 19.28 15.50 -14.95
N ALA A 465 18.69 15.49 -16.15
CA ALA A 465 19.41 15.42 -17.41
C ALA A 465 20.26 16.67 -17.66
N VAL A 466 19.72 17.87 -17.42
CA VAL A 466 20.46 19.12 -17.58
C VAL A 466 21.58 19.23 -16.53
N MET A 467 21.33 18.82 -15.28
CA MET A 467 22.39 18.76 -14.24
C MET A 467 23.46 17.72 -14.58
N ALA A 468 23.11 16.57 -15.14
CA ALA A 468 24.07 15.55 -15.57
C ALA A 468 24.95 16.07 -16.72
N PHE A 469 24.36 16.78 -17.69
CA PHE A 469 25.11 17.44 -18.74
C PHE A 469 26.02 18.55 -18.18
N ALA A 470 25.52 19.34 -17.23
CA ALA A 470 26.34 20.34 -16.54
C ALA A 470 27.54 19.72 -15.81
N SER A 471 27.35 18.58 -15.14
CA SER A 471 28.44 17.83 -14.53
C SER A 471 29.46 17.34 -15.55
N ALA A 472 29.01 16.89 -16.73
CA ALA A 472 29.89 16.46 -17.81
C ALA A 472 30.71 17.63 -18.38
N VAL A 473 30.09 18.80 -18.59
CA VAL A 473 30.76 20.03 -19.02
C VAL A 473 31.79 20.47 -17.98
N VAL A 474 31.39 20.57 -16.71
CA VAL A 474 32.29 20.93 -15.60
C VAL A 474 33.47 19.98 -15.51
N PHE A 475 33.23 18.67 -15.64
CA PHE A 475 34.29 17.66 -15.60
C PHE A 475 35.25 17.79 -16.80
N TYR A 476 34.72 17.91 -18.02
CA TYR A 476 35.54 18.08 -19.21
C TYR A 476 36.38 19.36 -19.12
N ASP A 477 35.77 20.50 -18.79
CA ASP A 477 36.46 21.78 -18.73
C ASP A 477 37.42 21.87 -17.53
N ALA A 478 37.16 21.15 -16.44
CA ALA A 478 38.11 20.97 -15.35
C ALA A 478 39.40 20.27 -15.81
N LEU A 479 39.28 19.27 -16.70
CA LEU A 479 40.42 18.53 -17.23
C LEU A 479 41.21 19.35 -18.26
N THR A 480 40.54 20.16 -19.09
CA THR A 480 41.16 20.88 -20.21
C THR A 480 41.57 22.32 -19.87
N GLY A 481 40.81 23.01 -19.01
CA GLY A 481 41.04 24.40 -18.60
C GLY A 481 41.66 24.58 -17.21
N GLY A 482 41.71 23.50 -16.42
CA GLY A 482 42.15 23.52 -15.02
C GLY A 482 41.06 23.99 -14.05
N VAL A 483 41.26 23.77 -12.75
CA VAL A 483 40.29 24.14 -11.70
C VAL A 483 40.94 25.05 -10.68
N THR A 484 40.25 26.12 -10.31
CA THR A 484 40.64 26.95 -9.17
C THR A 484 40.15 26.29 -7.89
N ASP A 485 41.05 25.95 -6.97
CA ASP A 485 40.67 25.30 -5.71
C ASP A 485 40.02 26.28 -4.71
N LEU A 486 39.56 25.77 -3.56
CA LEU A 486 38.93 26.59 -2.51
C LEU A 486 39.86 27.63 -1.87
N SER A 487 41.18 27.52 -2.10
CA SER A 487 42.17 28.53 -1.72
C SER A 487 42.41 29.60 -2.78
N GLY A 488 41.69 29.54 -3.92
CA GLY A 488 41.81 30.50 -5.02
C GLY A 488 43.00 30.24 -5.93
N VAL A 489 43.67 29.07 -5.81
CA VAL A 489 44.82 28.72 -6.63
C VAL A 489 44.36 27.92 -7.85
N LYS A 490 44.73 28.40 -9.04
CA LYS A 490 44.41 27.70 -10.29
C LYS A 490 45.35 26.51 -10.49
N GLN A 491 44.80 25.31 -10.37
CA GLN A 491 45.49 24.07 -10.69
C GLN A 491 45.62 23.92 -12.22
N ALA A 492 46.75 23.40 -12.67
CA ALA A 492 47.03 23.20 -14.09
C ALA A 492 46.06 22.18 -14.71
N ALA A 493 45.72 22.39 -15.98
CA ALA A 493 44.92 21.44 -16.75
C ALA A 493 45.66 20.10 -16.92
N LEU A 494 44.94 19.00 -16.79
CA LEU A 494 45.48 17.66 -17.02
C LEU A 494 45.69 17.39 -18.52
N LEU A 495 44.84 17.97 -19.37
CA LEU A 495 44.83 17.84 -20.82
C LEU A 495 44.85 19.21 -21.51
N PRO A 496 45.96 19.98 -21.40
CA PRO A 496 46.03 21.37 -21.85
C PRO A 496 45.96 21.56 -23.37
N PHE A 497 46.06 20.48 -24.15
CA PHE A 497 46.01 20.51 -25.61
C PHE A 497 44.58 20.52 -26.17
N LEU A 498 43.57 20.26 -25.34
CA LEU A 498 42.17 20.33 -25.73
C LEU A 498 41.56 21.69 -25.34
N PRO A 499 40.67 22.26 -26.16
CA PRO A 499 40.00 23.51 -25.82
C PRO A 499 38.93 23.29 -24.75
N VAL A 500 38.71 24.33 -23.95
CA VAL A 500 37.54 24.49 -23.08
C VAL A 500 36.31 24.69 -23.96
N ILE A 501 35.19 24.03 -23.66
CA ILE A 501 33.96 24.12 -24.45
C ILE A 501 33.00 25.09 -23.76
N THR A 502 32.95 26.33 -24.26
CA THR A 502 32.03 27.35 -23.76
C THR A 502 31.19 27.98 -24.86
N LEU A 503 30.02 28.49 -24.49
CA LEU A 503 29.17 29.32 -25.34
C LEU A 503 29.14 30.76 -24.82
N PRO A 504 29.05 31.78 -25.70
CA PRO A 504 28.90 33.17 -25.27
C PRO A 504 27.60 33.38 -24.47
N LEU A 505 27.72 33.90 -23.24
CA LEU A 505 26.56 34.24 -22.40
C LEU A 505 25.61 35.24 -23.07
N SER A 506 26.14 36.11 -23.95
CA SER A 506 25.36 37.13 -24.67
C SER A 506 24.19 36.54 -25.47
N ILE A 507 24.33 35.34 -26.03
CA ILE A 507 23.23 34.65 -26.75
C ILE A 507 22.06 34.42 -25.80
N PHE A 508 22.35 33.94 -24.58
CA PHE A 508 21.34 33.65 -23.57
C PHE A 508 20.72 34.93 -23.01
N SER A 509 21.53 35.97 -22.78
CA SER A 509 21.03 37.27 -22.33
C SER A 509 20.11 37.94 -23.34
N LEU A 510 20.41 37.82 -24.65
CA LEU A 510 19.58 38.38 -25.72
C LEU A 510 18.27 37.61 -25.92
N THR A 511 18.28 36.29 -25.75
CA THR A 511 17.09 35.46 -25.98
C THR A 511 16.23 35.24 -24.73
N ALA A 512 16.75 35.50 -23.52
CA ALA A 512 16.02 35.30 -22.26
C ALA A 512 14.72 36.14 -22.17
N PRO A 513 14.66 37.42 -22.59
CA PRO A 513 13.41 38.17 -22.60
C PRO A 513 12.35 37.55 -23.51
N SER A 514 12.75 37.05 -24.69
CA SER A 514 11.85 36.37 -25.62
C SER A 514 11.31 35.05 -25.04
N LEU A 515 12.17 34.28 -24.35
CA LEU A 515 11.77 33.07 -23.64
C LEU A 515 10.76 33.38 -22.54
N GLY A 516 11.03 34.39 -21.72
CA GLY A 516 10.13 34.84 -20.65
C GLY A 516 8.77 35.27 -21.20
N LEU A 517 8.76 36.04 -22.30
CA LEU A 517 7.53 36.48 -22.94
C LEU A 517 6.68 35.32 -23.47
N LEU A 518 7.30 34.32 -24.12
CA LEU A 518 6.59 33.13 -24.61
C LEU A 518 5.99 32.31 -23.47
N LEU A 519 6.71 32.15 -22.35
CA LEU A 519 6.21 31.48 -21.15
C LEU A 519 5.02 32.22 -20.52
N VAL A 520 5.08 33.56 -20.46
CA VAL A 520 3.98 34.40 -19.95
C VAL A 520 2.76 34.29 -20.84
N PHE A 521 2.90 34.43 -22.17
CA PHE A 521 1.78 34.29 -23.10
C PHE A 521 1.14 32.91 -23.03
N ARG A 522 1.95 31.85 -22.90
CA ARG A 522 1.44 30.50 -22.69
C ARG A 522 0.62 30.42 -21.40
N THR A 523 1.20 30.83 -20.27
CA THR A 523 0.54 30.77 -18.96
C THR A 523 -0.77 31.57 -18.95
N ASN A 524 -0.79 32.75 -19.56
CA ASN A 524 -2.00 33.58 -19.67
C ASN A 524 -3.09 32.92 -20.53
N ALA A 525 -2.72 32.30 -21.65
CA ALA A 525 -3.67 31.56 -22.49
C ALA A 525 -4.25 30.35 -21.75
N CYS A 526 -3.42 29.59 -21.01
CA CYS A 526 -3.88 28.48 -20.19
C CYS A 526 -4.80 28.95 -19.06
N TYR A 527 -4.45 30.06 -18.39
CA TYR A 527 -5.29 30.66 -17.34
C TYR A 527 -6.65 31.11 -17.87
N ALA A 528 -6.70 31.76 -19.05
CA ALA A 528 -7.95 32.18 -19.67
C ALA A 528 -8.90 30.99 -19.93
N ARG A 529 -8.37 29.85 -20.40
CA ARG A 529 -9.15 28.61 -20.57
C ARG A 529 -9.71 28.09 -19.25
N TRP A 530 -8.90 28.14 -18.18
CA TRP A 530 -9.32 27.73 -16.85
C TRP A 530 -10.43 28.63 -16.30
N ASP A 531 -10.28 29.94 -16.43
CA ASP A 531 -11.27 30.94 -16.01
C ASP A 531 -12.59 30.78 -16.80
N ASP A 532 -12.51 30.63 -18.12
CA ASP A 532 -13.68 30.37 -18.98
C ASP A 532 -14.41 29.10 -18.55
N SER A 533 -13.69 28.02 -18.26
CA SER A 533 -14.28 26.76 -17.79
C SER A 533 -15.01 26.94 -16.46
N ARG A 534 -14.42 27.70 -15.53
CA ARG A 534 -15.02 27.99 -14.24
C ARG A 534 -16.29 28.84 -14.40
N LYS A 535 -16.28 29.84 -15.29
CA LYS A 535 -17.45 30.66 -15.61
C LYS A 535 -18.59 29.83 -16.20
N VAL A 536 -18.30 28.96 -17.16
CA VAL A 536 -19.29 28.05 -17.76
C VAL A 536 -19.91 27.14 -16.70
N TRP A 537 -19.10 26.50 -15.83
CA TRP A 537 -19.65 25.70 -14.72
C TRP A 537 -20.46 26.53 -13.72
N GLY A 538 -20.10 27.79 -13.49
CA GLY A 538 -20.91 28.72 -12.69
C GLY A 538 -22.28 29.00 -13.33
N SER A 539 -22.29 29.19 -14.65
CA SER A 539 -23.51 29.33 -15.44
C SER A 539 -24.39 28.08 -15.36
N ILE A 540 -23.81 26.89 -15.51
CA ILE A 540 -24.51 25.60 -15.38
C ILE A 540 -25.19 25.48 -14.01
N ILE A 541 -24.46 25.75 -12.92
CA ILE A 541 -25.02 25.69 -11.55
C ILE A 541 -26.25 26.60 -11.43
N ASN A 542 -26.16 27.83 -11.93
CA ASN A 542 -27.25 28.80 -11.86
C ASN A 542 -28.46 28.37 -12.70
N LYS A 543 -28.23 27.85 -13.91
CA LYS A 543 -29.30 27.37 -14.79
C LYS A 543 -29.97 26.11 -14.24
N CYS A 544 -29.21 25.16 -13.69
CA CYS A 544 -29.76 23.99 -12.97
C CYS A 544 -30.69 24.41 -11.81
N ARG A 545 -30.28 25.40 -11.00
CA ARG A 545 -31.12 25.96 -9.95
C ARG A 545 -32.38 26.63 -10.51
N SER A 546 -32.26 27.32 -11.63
CA SER A 546 -33.40 27.93 -12.32
C SER A 546 -34.39 26.89 -12.83
N VAL A 547 -33.93 25.79 -13.44
CA VAL A 547 -34.80 24.68 -13.90
C VAL A 547 -35.61 24.12 -12.73
N VAL A 548 -34.96 23.78 -11.61
CA VAL A 548 -35.67 23.22 -10.43
C VAL A 548 -36.56 24.25 -9.74
N ARG A 549 -36.15 25.52 -9.68
CA ARG A 549 -37.01 26.60 -9.19
C ARG A 549 -38.27 26.75 -10.06
N GLN A 550 -38.11 26.72 -11.39
CA GLN A 550 -39.21 26.80 -12.34
C GLN A 550 -40.13 25.58 -12.19
N SER A 551 -39.61 24.35 -12.07
CA SER A 551 -40.45 23.18 -11.81
C SER A 551 -41.21 23.29 -10.48
N ASN A 552 -40.56 23.79 -9.42
CA ASN A 552 -41.24 24.02 -8.13
C ASN A 552 -42.37 25.04 -8.23
N THR A 553 -42.23 26.03 -9.12
CA THR A 553 -43.23 27.09 -9.31
C THR A 553 -44.38 26.62 -10.20
N PHE A 554 -44.08 25.94 -11.30
CA PHE A 554 -45.04 25.69 -12.37
C PHE A 554 -45.72 24.31 -12.28
N PHE A 555 -45.08 23.32 -11.64
CA PHE A 555 -45.62 21.96 -11.61
C PHE A 555 -46.62 21.78 -10.47
N GLY A 556 -47.69 21.03 -10.74
CA GLY A 556 -48.59 20.49 -9.71
C GLY A 556 -47.93 19.40 -8.84
N ASP A 557 -48.72 18.84 -7.92
CA ASP A 557 -48.29 17.69 -7.09
C ASP A 557 -48.54 16.33 -7.78
N GLU A 558 -48.96 16.35 -9.03
CA GLU A 558 -49.21 15.15 -9.84
C GLU A 558 -47.90 14.57 -10.37
N TYR A 559 -47.85 13.24 -10.44
CA TYR A 559 -46.80 12.53 -11.17
C TYR A 559 -47.33 12.14 -12.55
N PRO A 560 -46.61 12.46 -13.65
CA PRO A 560 -47.05 12.05 -14.98
C PRO A 560 -47.16 10.52 -15.07
N ALA A 561 -48.36 10.00 -15.32
CA ALA A 561 -48.62 8.56 -15.40
C ALA A 561 -47.82 7.85 -16.51
N THR A 562 -47.24 8.61 -17.44
CA THR A 562 -46.45 8.13 -18.59
C THR A 562 -44.96 7.97 -18.31
N ARG A 563 -44.48 8.25 -17.09
CA ARG A 563 -43.05 8.15 -16.70
C ARG A 563 -42.84 7.05 -15.65
N GLY A 564 -41.76 6.28 -15.80
CA GLY A 564 -41.32 5.30 -14.80
C GLY A 564 -40.48 5.91 -13.66
N GLY A 565 -40.07 5.10 -12.69
CA GLY A 565 -39.23 5.53 -11.55
C GLY A 565 -39.99 5.72 -10.23
N LYS A 566 -39.28 5.64 -9.10
CA LYS A 566 -39.87 5.76 -7.74
C LYS A 566 -39.98 7.22 -7.28
N PHE A 567 -40.42 8.12 -8.16
CA PHE A 567 -40.54 9.54 -7.83
C PHE A 567 -41.97 9.89 -7.39
N ARG A 568 -42.08 10.68 -6.32
CA ARG A 568 -43.38 11.08 -5.77
C ARG A 568 -44.14 12.07 -6.65
N ASP A 569 -43.41 12.95 -7.34
CA ASP A 569 -43.96 14.06 -8.13
C ASP A 569 -42.97 14.50 -9.21
N GLY A 570 -43.46 15.26 -10.20
CA GLY A 570 -42.65 15.74 -11.33
C GLY A 570 -41.51 16.67 -10.91
N ARG A 571 -41.63 17.36 -9.77
CA ARG A 571 -40.58 18.27 -9.25
C ARG A 571 -39.33 17.51 -8.82
N ARG A 572 -39.51 16.40 -8.09
CA ARG A 572 -38.42 15.49 -7.72
C ARG A 572 -37.77 14.85 -8.92
N ARG A 573 -38.56 14.46 -9.92
CA ARG A 573 -38.05 13.90 -11.17
C ARG A 573 -37.14 14.90 -11.89
N VAL A 574 -37.60 16.14 -12.09
CA VAL A 574 -36.78 17.20 -12.71
C VAL A 574 -35.51 17.48 -11.90
N ALA A 575 -35.58 17.49 -10.56
CA ALA A 575 -34.39 17.66 -9.72
C ALA A 575 -33.38 16.49 -9.89
N ALA A 576 -33.86 15.25 -9.95
CA ALA A 576 -33.02 14.07 -10.19
C ALA A 576 -32.43 14.07 -11.60
N GLU A 577 -33.21 14.40 -12.64
CA GLU A 577 -32.74 14.51 -14.03
C GLU A 577 -31.73 15.65 -14.20
N THR A 578 -31.95 16.79 -13.54
CA THR A 578 -30.99 17.91 -13.52
C THR A 578 -29.68 17.50 -12.84
N SER A 579 -29.77 16.71 -11.75
CA SER A 579 -28.61 16.14 -11.07
C SER A 579 -27.87 15.11 -11.94
N ALA A 580 -28.61 14.26 -12.65
CA ALA A 580 -28.09 13.29 -13.62
C ALA A 580 -27.37 13.97 -14.78
N PHE A 581 -27.94 15.06 -15.32
CA PHE A 581 -27.31 15.88 -16.36
C PHE A 581 -25.90 16.34 -15.96
N THR A 582 -25.75 16.89 -14.75
CA THR A 582 -24.43 17.36 -14.29
C THR A 582 -23.42 16.23 -14.10
N ARG A 583 -23.87 15.04 -13.70
CA ARG A 583 -23.03 13.83 -13.58
C ARG A 583 -22.64 13.28 -14.94
N CYS A 584 -23.57 13.24 -15.90
CA CYS A 584 -23.27 12.88 -17.29
C CYS A 584 -22.23 13.82 -17.90
N LEU A 585 -22.38 15.13 -17.70
CA LEU A 585 -21.41 16.12 -18.18
C LEU A 585 -20.06 15.97 -17.48
N ARG A 586 -20.03 15.71 -16.16
CA ARG A 586 -18.80 15.40 -15.43
C ARG A 586 -18.09 14.18 -16.04
N THR A 587 -18.80 13.08 -16.24
CA THR A 587 -18.25 11.85 -16.81
C THR A 587 -17.71 12.08 -18.22
N PHE A 588 -18.42 12.84 -19.06
CA PHE A 588 -17.92 13.23 -20.38
C PHE A 588 -16.59 14.00 -20.31
N LEU A 589 -16.46 14.96 -19.38
CA LEU A 589 -15.26 15.79 -19.23
C LEU A 589 -14.10 15.10 -18.49
N ARG A 590 -14.36 13.98 -17.81
CA ARG A 590 -13.35 13.20 -17.05
C ARG A 590 -12.91 11.91 -17.74
N GLY A 591 -13.71 11.40 -18.68
CA GLY A 591 -13.41 10.19 -19.44
C GLY A 591 -14.19 8.95 -18.95
N THR A 592 -13.96 7.84 -19.64
CA THR A 592 -14.73 6.59 -19.49
C THR A 592 -14.51 5.86 -18.17
N SER A 593 -13.44 6.17 -17.44
CA SER A 593 -13.19 5.60 -16.10
C SER A 593 -14.29 5.95 -15.10
N ASP A 594 -15.02 7.04 -15.31
CA ASP A 594 -16.10 7.51 -14.44
C ASP A 594 -17.48 6.92 -14.82
N GLU A 595 -17.57 6.06 -15.85
CA GLU A 595 -18.84 5.44 -16.27
C GLU A 595 -19.47 4.49 -15.22
N PRO A 596 -18.70 3.60 -14.55
CA PRO A 596 -19.27 2.77 -13.49
C PRO A 596 -19.81 3.60 -12.31
N ILE A 597 -19.13 4.71 -11.99
CA ILE A 597 -19.55 5.65 -10.95
C ILE A 597 -20.87 6.32 -11.35
N LEU A 598 -20.97 6.78 -12.60
CA LEU A 598 -22.20 7.37 -13.14
C LEU A 598 -23.38 6.39 -13.06
N GLU A 599 -23.18 5.13 -13.46
CA GLU A 599 -24.24 4.12 -13.44
C GLU A 599 -24.82 3.94 -12.02
N GLN A 600 -23.94 3.89 -11.02
CA GLN A 600 -24.35 3.80 -9.62
C GLN A 600 -25.06 5.07 -9.14
N GLU A 601 -24.51 6.25 -9.41
CA GLU A 601 -25.13 7.51 -9.01
C GLU A 601 -26.54 7.68 -9.61
N LEU A 602 -26.76 7.21 -10.84
CA LEU A 602 -28.10 7.21 -11.44
C LEU A 602 -29.06 6.28 -10.68
N LYS A 603 -28.60 5.10 -10.25
CA LYS A 603 -29.40 4.20 -9.39
C LYS A 603 -29.74 4.86 -8.05
N GLU A 604 -28.78 5.52 -7.42
CA GLU A 604 -28.95 6.24 -6.15
C GLU A 604 -29.90 7.44 -6.26
N LEU A 605 -29.93 8.10 -7.42
CA LEU A 605 -30.90 9.17 -7.71
C LEU A 605 -32.34 8.66 -7.90
N GLY A 606 -32.56 7.34 -7.96
CA GLY A 606 -33.89 6.71 -8.00
C GLY A 606 -34.40 6.33 -9.39
N PHE A 607 -33.54 6.37 -10.42
CA PHE A 607 -33.88 5.91 -11.77
C PHE A 607 -34.03 4.38 -11.82
N THR A 608 -34.90 3.89 -12.72
CA THR A 608 -35.05 2.44 -12.93
C THR A 608 -33.86 1.86 -13.70
N GLN A 609 -33.69 0.54 -13.67
CA GLN A 609 -32.62 -0.13 -14.41
C GLN A 609 -32.66 0.15 -15.92
N ASP A 610 -33.86 0.21 -16.51
CA ASP A 610 -34.03 0.51 -17.94
C ASP A 610 -33.66 1.96 -18.27
N GLU A 611 -33.99 2.91 -17.38
CA GLU A 611 -33.63 4.31 -17.55
C GLU A 611 -32.11 4.49 -17.45
N VAL A 612 -31.48 3.87 -16.45
CA VAL A 612 -30.03 3.84 -16.29
C VAL A 612 -29.38 3.26 -17.56
N ALA A 613 -29.89 2.14 -18.08
CA ALA A 613 -29.41 1.56 -19.31
C ALA A 613 -29.52 2.53 -20.51
N GLY A 614 -30.60 3.31 -20.59
CA GLY A 614 -30.78 4.37 -21.59
C GLY A 614 -29.72 5.47 -21.49
N TYR A 615 -29.44 5.98 -20.28
CA TYR A 615 -28.35 6.94 -20.05
C TYR A 615 -26.99 6.36 -20.45
N MET A 616 -26.71 5.11 -20.08
CA MET A 616 -25.42 4.47 -20.33
C MET A 616 -25.20 4.14 -21.81
N ALA A 617 -26.26 3.77 -22.53
CA ALA A 617 -26.23 3.46 -23.97
C ALA A 617 -26.12 4.71 -24.87
N ALA A 618 -26.45 5.89 -24.36
CA ALA A 618 -26.41 7.12 -25.15
C ALA A 618 -24.97 7.49 -25.56
N GLY A 619 -24.77 7.77 -26.85
CA GLY A 619 -23.48 8.24 -27.37
C GLY A 619 -23.08 9.62 -26.84
N ASN A 620 -24.06 10.48 -26.54
CA ASN A 620 -23.87 11.76 -25.86
C ASN A 620 -24.78 11.81 -24.62
N LYS A 621 -24.24 11.38 -23.47
CA LYS A 621 -24.98 11.20 -22.22
C LYS A 621 -25.53 12.53 -21.68
N GLN A 622 -24.79 13.63 -21.81
CA GLN A 622 -25.20 14.95 -21.34
C GLN A 622 -26.37 15.53 -22.15
N VAL A 623 -26.40 15.33 -23.47
CA VAL A 623 -27.51 15.76 -24.33
C VAL A 623 -28.74 14.86 -24.14
N TYR A 624 -28.52 13.56 -23.95
CA TYR A 624 -29.59 12.63 -23.58
C TYR A 624 -30.25 13.07 -22.26
N ALA A 625 -29.46 13.42 -21.24
CA ALA A 625 -29.98 13.91 -19.97
C ALA A 625 -30.83 15.19 -20.11
N ILE A 626 -30.40 16.17 -20.93
CA ILE A 626 -31.23 17.36 -21.21
C ILE A 626 -32.53 16.97 -21.92
N SER A 627 -32.47 16.02 -22.85
CA SER A 627 -33.64 15.54 -23.59
C SER A 627 -34.67 14.88 -22.66
N GLU A 628 -34.18 14.17 -21.64
CA GLU A 628 -35.01 13.58 -20.58
C GLU A 628 -35.69 14.65 -19.71
N ILE A 629 -34.96 15.69 -19.29
CA ILE A 629 -35.57 16.83 -18.58
C ILE A 629 -36.67 17.47 -19.44
N GLY A 630 -36.39 17.69 -20.73
CA GLY A 630 -37.35 18.24 -21.69
C GLY A 630 -38.58 17.35 -21.88
N ALA A 631 -38.41 16.03 -21.94
CA ALA A 631 -39.53 15.08 -22.02
C ALA A 631 -40.41 15.12 -20.76
N THR A 632 -39.82 15.25 -19.57
CA THR A 632 -40.55 15.43 -18.32
C THR A 632 -41.36 16.74 -18.33
N ILE A 633 -40.76 17.85 -18.75
CA ILE A 633 -41.44 19.16 -18.89
C ILE A 633 -42.57 19.11 -19.93
N ARG A 634 -42.39 18.39 -21.04
CA ARG A 634 -43.45 18.21 -22.06
C ARG A 634 -44.63 17.42 -21.51
N SER A 635 -44.38 16.39 -20.71
CA SER A 635 -45.42 15.56 -20.09
C SER A 635 -46.14 16.24 -18.92
N ALA A 636 -45.57 17.32 -18.37
CA ALA A 636 -46.15 18.04 -17.25
C ALA A 636 -47.36 18.89 -17.68
N ASN A 637 -48.41 18.86 -16.85
CA ASN A 637 -49.61 19.66 -17.02
C ASN A 637 -49.35 21.12 -16.58
N ILE A 638 -48.71 21.91 -17.44
CA ILE A 638 -48.32 23.31 -17.20
C ILE A 638 -48.77 24.23 -18.34
N ASP A 639 -48.90 25.54 -18.06
CA ASP A 639 -49.22 26.58 -19.06
C ASP A 639 -48.18 26.56 -20.20
N PRO A 640 -48.60 26.62 -21.48
CA PRO A 640 -47.67 26.61 -22.61
C PRO A 640 -46.59 27.69 -22.57
N ARG A 641 -46.87 28.86 -22.00
CA ARG A 641 -45.88 29.94 -21.83
C ARG A 641 -44.84 29.60 -20.78
N ASP A 642 -45.25 28.95 -19.69
CA ASP A 642 -44.31 28.49 -18.66
C ASP A 642 -43.48 27.32 -19.16
N ARG A 643 -44.07 26.43 -19.98
CA ARG A 643 -43.31 25.40 -20.70
C ARG A 643 -42.23 26.00 -21.60
N ALA A 644 -42.58 27.02 -22.39
CA ALA A 644 -41.62 27.71 -23.27
C ALA A 644 -40.48 28.38 -22.48
N ARG A 645 -40.78 29.00 -21.32
CA ARG A 645 -39.77 29.59 -20.43
C ARG A 645 -38.81 28.55 -19.85
N MET A 646 -39.28 27.35 -19.54
CA MET A 646 -38.41 26.26 -19.08
C MET A 646 -37.53 25.73 -20.21
N ASP A 647 -38.09 25.61 -21.41
CA ASP A 647 -37.36 25.18 -22.61
C ASP A 647 -36.24 26.16 -23.02
N GLU A 648 -36.47 27.47 -22.83
CA GLU A 648 -35.41 28.49 -22.97
C GLU A 648 -34.25 28.24 -21.99
N THR A 649 -34.54 27.91 -20.72
CA THR A 649 -33.50 27.54 -19.75
C THR A 649 -32.72 26.29 -20.19
N LEU A 650 -33.40 25.28 -20.78
CA LEU A 650 -32.74 24.08 -21.32
C LEU A 650 -31.87 24.39 -22.53
N SER A 651 -32.31 25.30 -23.40
CA SER A 651 -31.52 25.78 -24.54
C SER A 651 -30.23 26.43 -24.04
N LEU A 652 -30.31 27.28 -23.01
CA LEU A 652 -29.14 27.89 -22.38
C LEU A 652 -28.21 26.87 -21.69
N LEU A 653 -28.72 25.76 -21.18
CA LEU A 653 -27.88 24.66 -20.68
C LEU A 653 -27.18 23.92 -21.83
N THR A 654 -27.85 23.78 -22.97
CA THR A 654 -27.28 23.20 -24.18
C THR A 654 -26.12 24.05 -24.72
N ASP A 655 -26.25 25.38 -24.67
CA ASP A 655 -25.16 26.31 -25.00
C ASP A 655 -23.95 26.12 -24.08
N ASP A 656 -24.18 25.89 -22.78
CA ASP A 656 -23.10 25.63 -21.82
C ASP A 656 -22.42 24.28 -22.07
N ILE A 657 -23.17 23.23 -22.49
CA ILE A 657 -22.57 21.98 -22.98
C ILE A 657 -21.64 22.29 -24.15
N GLY A 658 -22.11 23.03 -25.15
CA GLY A 658 -21.31 23.41 -26.31
C GLY A 658 -20.04 24.18 -25.94
N ALA A 659 -20.14 25.07 -24.95
CA ALA A 659 -18.98 25.78 -24.41
C ALA A 659 -17.98 24.83 -23.74
N CYS A 660 -18.44 23.89 -22.92
CA CYS A 660 -17.61 22.85 -22.32
C CYS A 660 -16.94 21.97 -23.38
N GLU A 661 -17.68 21.51 -24.39
CA GLU A 661 -17.15 20.70 -25.48
C GLU A 661 -16.08 21.44 -26.28
N ARG A 662 -16.30 22.73 -26.58
CA ARG A 662 -15.33 23.56 -27.30
C ARG A 662 -14.03 23.68 -26.50
N ILE A 663 -14.11 23.97 -25.20
CA ILE A 663 -12.92 24.09 -24.35
C ILE A 663 -12.18 22.76 -24.24
N PHE A 664 -12.91 21.65 -24.06
CA PHE A 664 -12.33 20.32 -23.91
C PHE A 664 -11.69 19.80 -25.21
N LYS A 665 -12.39 19.90 -26.34
CA LYS A 665 -11.95 19.34 -27.63
C LYS A 665 -10.96 20.22 -28.39
N THR A 666 -10.85 21.51 -28.04
CA THR A 666 -9.98 22.45 -28.75
C THR A 666 -8.87 22.93 -27.82
N PRO A 667 -7.70 22.26 -27.78
CA PRO A 667 -6.55 22.72 -26.98
C PRO A 667 -5.92 23.99 -27.58
N ILE A 668 -4.94 24.56 -26.89
CA ILE A 668 -4.10 25.62 -27.48
C ILE A 668 -3.41 25.03 -28.73
N PRO A 669 -3.30 25.78 -29.84
CA PRO A 669 -2.67 25.27 -31.06
C PRO A 669 -1.35 24.57 -30.77
N THR A 670 -1.23 23.30 -31.17
CA THR A 670 -0.09 22.44 -30.82
C THR A 670 1.24 22.95 -31.36
N VAL A 671 1.23 23.73 -32.44
CA VAL A 671 2.41 24.41 -32.96
C VAL A 671 2.98 25.41 -31.95
N TYR A 672 2.11 26.13 -31.24
CA TYR A 672 2.50 27.09 -30.22
C TYR A 672 3.15 26.38 -29.03
N THR A 673 2.50 25.34 -28.48
CA THR A 673 3.02 24.58 -27.35
C THR A 673 4.31 23.85 -27.71
N ALA A 674 4.40 23.23 -28.89
CA ALA A 674 5.61 22.55 -29.35
C ALA A 674 6.79 23.52 -29.56
N HIS A 675 6.57 24.70 -30.14
CA HIS A 675 7.64 25.67 -30.35
C HIS A 675 8.18 26.21 -29.02
N THR A 676 7.28 26.58 -28.09
CA THR A 676 7.68 27.02 -26.74
C THR A 676 8.49 25.94 -26.03
N SER A 677 8.02 24.69 -26.00
CA SER A 677 8.73 23.59 -25.33
C SER A 677 10.09 23.30 -25.96
N ARG A 678 10.22 23.35 -27.30
CA ARG A 678 11.50 23.18 -28.00
C ARG A 678 12.48 24.31 -27.67
N PHE A 679 12.00 25.55 -27.61
CA PHE A 679 12.85 26.69 -27.30
C PHE A 679 13.33 26.65 -25.84
N VAL A 680 12.43 26.40 -24.87
CA VAL A 680 12.77 26.21 -23.46
C VAL A 680 13.77 25.07 -23.28
N GLY A 681 13.49 23.90 -23.87
CA GLY A 681 14.34 22.72 -23.75
C GLY A 681 15.73 22.92 -24.35
N THR A 682 15.82 23.54 -25.54
CA THR A 682 17.11 23.85 -26.19
C THR A 682 17.90 24.89 -25.39
N TRP A 683 17.22 25.94 -24.93
CA TRP A 683 17.85 27.00 -24.14
C TRP A 683 18.39 26.46 -22.81
N LEU A 684 17.61 25.65 -22.09
CA LEU A 684 18.05 25.03 -20.83
C LEU A 684 19.15 23.98 -21.06
N GLY A 685 19.05 23.18 -22.12
CA GLY A 685 20.05 22.16 -22.45
C GLY A 685 21.41 22.73 -22.79
N LEU A 686 21.46 23.92 -23.42
CA LEU A 686 22.71 24.60 -23.76
C LEU A 686 23.25 25.51 -22.64
N LEU A 687 22.43 25.82 -21.64
CA LEU A 687 22.77 26.72 -20.53
C LEU A 687 24.08 26.36 -19.79
N PRO A 688 24.41 25.08 -19.54
CA PRO A 688 25.65 24.75 -18.82
C PRO A 688 26.92 25.23 -19.51
N LEU A 689 26.93 25.22 -20.86
CA LEU A 689 28.07 25.69 -21.67
C LEU A 689 28.29 27.19 -21.56
N ALA A 690 27.23 27.96 -21.28
CA ALA A 690 27.32 29.40 -21.09
C ALA A 690 27.67 29.79 -19.65
N LEU A 691 27.11 29.08 -18.66
CA LEU A 691 27.35 29.40 -17.25
C LEU A 691 28.78 29.07 -16.79
N TYR A 692 29.39 28.03 -17.35
CA TYR A 692 30.80 27.72 -17.05
C TYR A 692 31.75 28.84 -17.50
N GLY A 693 31.39 29.68 -18.47
CA GLY A 693 32.27 30.75 -18.96
C GLY A 693 32.32 32.01 -18.09
N ILE A 694 31.55 32.11 -17.00
CA ILE A 694 31.29 33.38 -16.30
C ILE A 694 32.41 33.80 -15.34
N ASP A 695 32.87 32.91 -14.45
CA ASP A 695 33.88 33.26 -13.43
C ASP A 695 34.93 32.16 -13.24
N PRO A 696 36.18 32.35 -13.68
CA PRO A 696 37.25 31.34 -13.61
C PRO A 696 37.55 30.78 -12.21
N SER A 697 37.03 31.37 -11.14
CA SER A 697 37.30 30.99 -9.74
C SER A 697 36.36 29.91 -9.19
N TRP A 698 35.04 30.03 -9.41
CA TRP A 698 34.03 29.17 -8.76
C TRP A 698 33.16 28.36 -9.73
N ASN A 699 33.45 28.41 -11.04
CA ASN A 699 32.66 27.75 -12.10
C ASN A 699 32.33 26.28 -11.80
N HIS A 700 33.30 25.50 -11.34
CA HIS A 700 33.16 24.07 -11.09
C HIS A 700 32.20 23.73 -9.92
N LEU A 701 31.98 24.66 -8.99
CA LEU A 701 31.08 24.47 -7.84
C LEU A 701 29.69 25.06 -8.09
N VAL A 702 29.61 26.20 -8.76
CA VAL A 702 28.37 26.97 -8.89
C VAL A 702 27.54 26.55 -10.11
N THR A 703 28.18 26.07 -11.19
CA THR A 703 27.48 25.78 -12.46
C THR A 703 26.37 24.74 -12.27
N ILE A 704 26.64 23.59 -11.66
CA ILE A 704 25.67 22.50 -11.48
C ILE A 704 24.43 22.97 -10.68
N PRO A 705 24.57 23.53 -9.45
CA PRO A 705 23.41 23.98 -8.69
C PRO A 705 22.68 25.17 -9.34
N ALA A 706 23.40 26.10 -10.00
CA ALA A 706 22.78 27.23 -10.69
C ALA A 706 21.93 26.78 -11.88
N VAL A 707 22.47 25.89 -12.73
CA VAL A 707 21.72 25.28 -13.83
C VAL A 707 20.50 24.54 -13.32
N GLY A 708 20.65 23.72 -12.27
CA GLY A 708 19.55 22.95 -11.67
C GLY A 708 18.43 23.87 -11.18
N LEU A 709 18.79 24.97 -10.52
CA LEU A 709 17.84 25.95 -10.00
C LEU A 709 17.10 26.70 -11.13
N VAL A 710 17.81 27.19 -12.15
CA VAL A 710 17.20 27.87 -13.31
C VAL A 710 16.27 26.91 -14.07
N THR A 711 16.72 25.67 -14.28
CA THR A 711 15.93 24.62 -14.95
C THR A 711 14.66 24.31 -14.18
N PHE A 712 14.76 24.16 -12.85
CA PHE A 712 13.62 23.91 -11.99
C PHE A 712 12.57 25.02 -12.08
N PHE A 713 12.96 26.30 -12.00
CA PHE A 713 12.01 27.40 -12.04
C PHE A 713 11.38 27.61 -13.43
N LEU A 714 12.16 27.56 -14.51
CA LEU A 714 11.63 27.76 -15.87
C LEU A 714 10.75 26.61 -16.34
N LEU A 715 11.16 25.35 -16.12
CA LEU A 715 10.29 24.20 -16.38
C LEU A 715 9.08 24.19 -15.44
N GLY A 716 9.21 24.76 -14.24
CA GLY A 716 8.08 24.93 -13.33
C GLY A 716 7.00 25.84 -13.88
N ILE A 717 7.36 26.94 -14.57
CA ILE A 717 6.39 27.82 -15.23
C ILE A 717 5.67 27.08 -16.37
N GLU A 718 6.42 26.34 -17.19
CA GLU A 718 5.85 25.53 -18.27
C GLU A 718 4.88 24.46 -17.73
N GLU A 719 5.26 23.77 -16.66
CA GLU A 719 4.45 22.76 -15.98
C GLU A 719 3.16 23.35 -15.41
N LEU A 720 3.22 24.54 -14.80
CA LEU A 720 2.02 25.24 -14.32
C LEU A 720 1.05 25.54 -15.47
N GLY A 721 1.57 25.98 -16.61
CA GLY A 721 0.77 26.20 -17.82
C GLY A 721 0.10 24.92 -18.32
N LEU A 722 0.83 23.81 -18.38
CA LEU A 722 0.31 22.49 -18.78
C LEU A 722 -0.81 22.00 -17.85
N GLN A 723 -0.64 22.15 -16.54
CA GLN A 723 -1.62 21.68 -15.56
C GLN A 723 -2.97 22.41 -15.65
N ILE A 724 -2.96 23.70 -15.96
CA ILE A 724 -4.19 24.51 -16.06
C ILE A 724 -4.76 24.55 -17.49
N GLU A 725 -4.03 24.09 -18.50
CA GLU A 725 -4.46 24.04 -19.91
C GLU A 725 -5.67 23.11 -20.13
N GLU A 726 -5.76 22.04 -19.34
CA GLU A 726 -6.88 21.10 -19.28
C GLU A 726 -7.68 21.26 -17.96
N PRO A 727 -8.59 22.24 -17.91
CA PRO A 727 -9.14 22.73 -16.65
C PRO A 727 -10.12 21.77 -15.97
N PHE A 728 -10.85 20.94 -16.72
CA PHE A 728 -11.88 20.05 -16.15
C PHE A 728 -11.31 18.93 -15.27
N SER A 729 -10.02 18.59 -15.44
CA SER A 729 -9.34 17.60 -14.60
C SER A 729 -9.05 18.13 -13.19
N ILE A 730 -8.78 19.44 -13.06
CA ILE A 730 -8.41 20.13 -11.81
C ILE A 730 -9.56 20.92 -11.17
N LEU A 731 -10.62 21.24 -11.93
CA LEU A 731 -11.82 21.87 -11.37
C LEU A 731 -12.52 20.91 -10.39
N PRO A 732 -13.06 21.41 -9.25
CA PRO A 732 -13.77 20.58 -8.29
C PRO A 732 -15.21 20.27 -8.74
N ILE A 733 -15.36 19.70 -9.95
CA ILE A 733 -16.65 19.40 -10.59
C ILE A 733 -17.50 18.46 -9.74
N GLU A 734 -16.87 17.49 -9.09
CA GLU A 734 -17.54 16.55 -8.17
C GLU A 734 -18.16 17.28 -6.98
N SER A 735 -17.41 18.17 -6.33
CA SER A 735 -17.97 19.04 -5.29
C SER A 735 -19.05 19.98 -5.83
N PHE A 736 -18.95 20.44 -7.08
CA PHE A 736 -20.04 21.19 -7.71
C PHE A 736 -21.31 20.34 -7.82
N CYS A 737 -21.20 19.10 -8.28
CA CYS A 737 -22.33 18.17 -8.40
C CYS A 737 -22.92 17.80 -7.04
N ASP A 738 -22.07 17.44 -6.06
CA ASP A 738 -22.48 16.77 -4.81
C ASP A 738 -22.67 17.72 -3.64
N ALA A 739 -21.93 18.83 -3.57
CA ALA A 739 -22.03 19.79 -2.47
C ALA A 739 -22.85 21.03 -2.85
N SER A 740 -22.84 21.44 -4.13
CA SER A 740 -23.45 22.72 -4.54
C SER A 740 -24.76 22.58 -5.31
N ILE A 741 -24.85 21.59 -6.20
CA ILE A 741 -26.02 21.36 -7.05
C ILE A 741 -27.00 20.44 -6.31
N TYR A 742 -26.67 19.17 -6.13
CA TYR A 742 -27.61 18.17 -5.60
C TYR A 742 -28.28 18.58 -4.27
N PRO A 743 -27.55 19.05 -3.23
CA PRO A 743 -28.17 19.45 -1.98
C PRO A 743 -29.06 20.69 -2.13
N ALA A 744 -28.65 21.65 -2.97
CA ALA A 744 -29.44 22.84 -3.23
C ALA A 744 -30.74 22.47 -3.96
N LEU A 745 -30.68 21.62 -4.99
CA LEU A 745 -31.87 21.16 -5.71
C LEU A 745 -32.83 20.42 -4.76
N ASN A 746 -32.31 19.50 -3.94
CA ASN A 746 -33.12 18.77 -2.97
C ASN A 746 -33.74 19.70 -1.92
N ALA A 747 -32.95 20.63 -1.35
CA ALA A 747 -33.44 21.61 -0.38
C ALA A 747 -34.52 22.53 -0.95
N MET A 748 -34.42 22.93 -2.23
CA MET A 748 -35.47 23.71 -2.90
C MET A 748 -36.78 22.93 -2.99
N VAL A 749 -36.74 21.65 -3.35
CA VAL A 749 -37.93 20.78 -3.40
C VAL A 749 -38.55 20.59 -2.01
N LEU A 750 -37.72 20.31 -0.99
CA LEU A 750 -38.17 20.11 0.39
C LEU A 750 -38.74 21.39 1.03
N THR A 751 -38.20 22.55 0.67
CA THR A 751 -38.72 23.85 1.14
C THR A 751 -40.09 24.11 0.55
N GLU A 752 -40.25 23.89 -0.77
CA GLU A 752 -41.53 24.04 -1.45
C GLU A 752 -42.61 23.10 -0.88
N ASP A 753 -42.24 21.86 -0.55
CA ASP A 753 -43.16 20.92 0.10
C ASP A 753 -43.70 21.44 1.44
N LYS A 754 -42.84 22.07 2.25
CA LYS A 754 -43.26 22.67 3.53
C LYS A 754 -44.24 23.81 3.31
N GLU A 755 -44.02 24.66 2.31
CA GLU A 755 -44.92 25.78 1.99
C GLU A 755 -46.25 25.30 1.42
N ARG A 756 -46.25 24.29 0.54
CA ARG A 756 -47.48 23.65 0.04
C ARG A 756 -48.28 22.99 1.16
N ALA A 757 -47.61 22.30 2.10
CA ALA A 757 -48.26 21.71 3.26
C ALA A 757 -48.93 22.77 4.16
N LYS A 758 -48.28 23.92 4.39
CA LYS A 758 -48.88 25.05 5.12
C LYS A 758 -50.10 25.61 4.39
N THR A 759 -50.01 25.78 3.08
CA THR A 759 -51.12 26.31 2.27
C THR A 759 -52.30 25.36 2.26
N LYS A 760 -52.06 24.04 2.18
CA LYS A 760 -53.10 23.01 2.27
C LYS A 760 -53.78 23.03 3.65
N ALA A 761 -52.99 23.04 4.73
CA ALA A 761 -53.51 23.12 6.10
C ALA A 761 -54.30 24.42 6.36
N PHE A 762 -53.90 25.54 5.74
CA PHE A 762 -54.65 26.79 5.81
C PHE A 762 -55.99 26.69 5.07
N LYS A 763 -56.00 26.15 3.84
CA LYS A 763 -57.22 25.93 3.06
C LYS A 763 -58.20 24.99 3.77
N GLU A 764 -57.71 23.90 4.34
CA GLU A 764 -58.52 22.94 5.12
C GLU A 764 -59.12 23.58 6.39
N LYS A 765 -58.43 24.53 7.02
CA LYS A 765 -58.95 25.30 8.16
C LYS A 765 -59.89 26.44 7.77
N ALA A 766 -59.85 26.90 6.52
CA ALA A 766 -60.65 28.01 6.01
C ALA A 766 -61.94 27.57 5.30
N LEU A 767 -62.14 26.27 5.11
CA LEU A 767 -63.40 25.68 4.65
C LEU A 767 -64.33 25.50 5.88
N PRO A 768 -65.52 26.14 5.91
CA PRO A 768 -66.49 25.98 6.99
C PRO A 768 -67.11 24.59 7.07
#